data_AF-A0A821YGR0-F1
#
_entry.id   AF-A0A821YGR0-F1
#
_cell.length_a   1.000
_cell.length_b   1.000
_cell.length_c   1.000
_cell.angle_alpha   90.00
_cell.angle_beta   90.00
_cell.angle_gamma   90.00
#
_symmetry.space_group_name_H-M   'P 1'
#
loop_
_entity.id
_entity.type
_entity.pdbx_description
1 polymer ?
#
loop_
_entity_poly.entity_id
_entity_poly.type
_entity_poly.pdbx_seq_one_letter_code
_entity_poly.pdbx_strand_id
1 'polypeptide(L)'
;MFICIVIIWPGYSLRAPVDRAILRGVNLLVGIIQATPFTMVRNVTDDNGYTTIQYTGYIPDLIQLLVDQRKSLTVAPSNQSYAQIIQSVNKGTYDIVVGDVTVTASRRKTLDFSSAIFDNSLCLMIRKTSDESADLLAFLRPFSRKLWMLALCTCIYAGILICLIERADNEHLQNRPIISQLILSIWYCFGNIVGYGVEFNATTAAGRFLTVGLYILSLILVASYTANLASDLTIAKTQFVISGIDDIKNGEIPMNRIGIRVGTASEDFFKTEITGGAQNYYPLKTRQQLYDSLLSGVIDVTLSDSGIAEYAVNSIYCNLTIVGNYFDTTAFAIVTPKQWLYAQDLDVGILSLKESGKIDNIRQKWFQAQHCPDSTATTTTTTAIEIKAISGHNIKNHLSQFINYARSDTPKFVSHYGLTMRSSVRLNDQLYEIVVSSEEVPGEQKIRILFPHGYDVSGNNHRYPVLYLLHGSFGGAADWTTLGEAQAICGNTSLITVMPNGDPFGFYTNWVILGNDGPQNWRTYHMEQLVPWIDYNLRTVAKKEGRAIAGLSMGGFGAIRYAEQYSDNFIYMAGFSGVADLLDKRVQQVILDLTTIDYGKPLLGPFGYPSEPLNSSEWFAQDPITHAESLRGVAIAQYTGNGDDFEKILCDTNYRLRDMLISFKIPLYFNDYGSGQSIGYGCNGGHNWPCWNAALIDVLP
;
A
#
# COMPACT_ATOMS: atom_id res chain seq x y z
N MET A 1 -42.13 -71.03 14.69
CA MET A 1 -42.85 -70.38 13.57
C MET A 1 -43.10 -68.94 13.97
N PHE A 2 -42.22 -68.00 13.59
CA PHE A 2 -42.43 -66.58 13.85
C PHE A 2 -43.29 -66.02 12.71
N ILE A 3 -44.47 -65.51 13.05
CA ILE A 3 -45.37 -64.84 12.11
C ILE A 3 -44.80 -63.44 11.87
N CYS A 4 -44.20 -63.21 10.70
CA CYS A 4 -43.81 -61.86 10.27
C CYS A 4 -45.07 -61.09 9.85
N ILE A 5 -45.49 -60.14 10.69
CA ILE A 5 -46.51 -59.16 10.33
C ILE A 5 -45.84 -58.06 9.51
N VAL A 6 -46.27 -57.91 8.26
CA VAL A 6 -45.79 -56.85 7.36
C VAL A 6 -46.76 -55.67 7.46
N ILE A 7 -46.28 -54.52 7.95
CA ILE A 7 -47.05 -53.29 8.05
C ILE A 7 -46.91 -52.52 6.73
N ILE A 8 -48.05 -52.26 6.06
CA ILE A 8 -48.12 -51.46 4.83
C ILE A 8 -48.59 -50.05 5.20
N TRP A 9 -47.78 -49.05 4.89
CA TRP A 9 -48.04 -47.64 5.17
C TRP A 9 -48.82 -46.97 4.02
N PRO A 10 -49.48 -45.83 4.28
CA PRO A 10 -50.19 -45.08 3.24
C PRO A 10 -49.33 -44.84 1.99
N GLY A 11 -49.89 -45.11 0.80
CA GLY A 11 -49.15 -45.08 -0.46
C GLY A 11 -48.53 -46.43 -0.88
N TYR A 12 -48.97 -47.54 -0.28
CA TYR A 12 -48.48 -48.91 -0.57
C TYR A 12 -46.97 -49.09 -0.32
N SER A 13 -46.43 -48.39 0.67
CA SER A 13 -45.01 -48.48 1.03
C SER A 13 -44.80 -49.47 2.19
N LEU A 14 -43.81 -50.35 2.03
CA LEU A 14 -43.29 -51.21 3.11
C LEU A 14 -42.30 -50.49 4.03
N ARG A 15 -41.87 -49.28 3.66
CA ARG A 15 -40.99 -48.45 4.48
C ARG A 15 -41.86 -47.60 5.42
N ALA A 16 -41.52 -47.65 6.70
CA ALA A 16 -42.10 -46.74 7.69
C ALA A 16 -41.93 -45.28 7.22
N PRO A 17 -43.00 -44.46 7.24
CA PRO A 17 -42.91 -43.05 6.94
C PRO A 17 -41.94 -42.43 7.95
N VAL A 18 -41.11 -41.53 7.46
CA VAL A 18 -40.19 -40.79 8.31
C VAL A 18 -41.02 -39.74 9.06
N ASP A 19 -40.79 -39.55 10.36
CA ASP A 19 -41.50 -38.56 11.19
C ASP A 19 -41.27 -37.09 10.78
N ARG A 20 -40.59 -36.85 9.65
CA ARG A 20 -40.28 -35.51 9.13
C ARG A 20 -40.55 -35.41 7.65
N ALA A 21 -41.07 -34.27 7.23
CA ALA A 21 -41.18 -33.92 5.82
C ALA A 21 -39.82 -33.52 5.25
N ILE A 22 -39.56 -33.91 4.01
CA ILE A 22 -38.29 -33.68 3.31
C ILE A 22 -38.59 -32.86 2.06
N LEU A 23 -37.75 -31.86 1.76
CA LEU A 23 -37.88 -30.97 0.60
C LEU A 23 -37.56 -31.63 -0.75
N ARG A 24 -37.30 -32.94 -0.77
CA ARG A 24 -36.85 -33.67 -1.97
C ARG A 24 -38.04 -33.95 -2.89
N GLY A 25 -38.04 -33.33 -4.08
CA GLY A 25 -39.10 -33.51 -5.08
C GLY A 25 -40.31 -32.58 -4.90
N VAL A 26 -40.17 -31.54 -4.08
CA VAL A 26 -41.18 -30.48 -3.91
C VAL A 26 -40.78 -29.29 -4.77
N ASN A 27 -41.70 -28.78 -5.60
CA ASN A 27 -41.48 -27.55 -6.35
C ASN A 27 -41.88 -26.37 -5.46
N LEU A 28 -40.90 -25.56 -5.07
CA LEU A 28 -41.15 -24.32 -4.32
C LEU A 28 -41.02 -23.10 -5.22
N LEU A 29 -41.93 -22.14 -5.02
CA LEU A 29 -41.87 -20.82 -5.62
C LEU A 29 -41.09 -19.87 -4.70
N VAL A 30 -39.91 -19.44 -5.17
CA VAL A 30 -38.98 -18.60 -4.41
C VAL A 30 -39.09 -17.15 -4.85
N GLY A 31 -39.39 -16.27 -3.91
CA GLY A 31 -39.26 -14.83 -4.11
C GLY A 31 -37.84 -14.37 -3.81
N ILE A 32 -37.23 -13.61 -4.71
CA ILE A 32 -35.87 -13.06 -4.52
C ILE A 32 -35.91 -11.54 -4.39
N ILE A 33 -35.13 -11.02 -3.44
CA ILE A 33 -34.92 -9.58 -3.26
C ILE A 33 -33.67 -9.14 -4.04
N GLN A 34 -33.82 -8.10 -4.87
CA GLN A 34 -32.69 -7.47 -5.57
C GLN A 34 -31.89 -6.58 -4.61
N ALA A 35 -30.62 -6.93 -4.42
CA ALA A 35 -29.72 -6.24 -3.51
C ALA A 35 -28.27 -6.53 -3.91
N THR A 36 -27.53 -5.55 -4.41
CA THR A 36 -26.09 -5.73 -4.69
C THR A 36 -25.31 -5.83 -3.37
N PRO A 37 -24.42 -6.83 -3.17
CA PRO A 37 -23.98 -7.91 -4.08
C PRO A 37 -24.74 -9.25 -3.94
N PHE A 38 -25.75 -9.31 -3.06
CA PHE A 38 -26.53 -10.51 -2.77
C PHE A 38 -27.31 -11.08 -3.97
N THR A 39 -28.05 -10.24 -4.69
CA THR A 39 -28.76 -10.58 -5.92
C THR A 39 -28.68 -9.41 -6.89
N MET A 40 -28.06 -9.65 -8.03
CA MET A 40 -27.98 -8.76 -9.18
C MET A 40 -28.70 -9.38 -10.37
N VAL A 41 -29.21 -8.52 -11.23
CA VAL A 41 -29.93 -8.91 -12.45
C VAL A 41 -29.04 -8.60 -13.64
N ARG A 42 -28.75 -9.61 -14.45
CA ARG A 42 -28.05 -9.47 -15.73
C ARG A 42 -28.98 -9.89 -16.85
N ASN A 43 -29.12 -9.01 -17.84
CA ASN A 43 -29.80 -9.35 -19.08
C ASN A 43 -28.83 -10.15 -19.95
N VAL A 44 -29.18 -11.40 -20.24
CA VAL A 44 -28.39 -12.26 -21.14
C VAL A 44 -29.21 -12.47 -22.40
N THR A 45 -28.67 -12.00 -23.52
CA THR A 45 -29.25 -12.21 -24.83
C THR A 45 -28.69 -13.51 -25.38
N ASP A 46 -29.58 -14.47 -25.64
CA ASP A 46 -29.22 -15.73 -26.29
C ASP A 46 -28.89 -15.48 -27.77
N ASP A 47 -28.24 -16.44 -28.44
CA ASP A 47 -27.82 -16.34 -29.86
C ASP A 47 -29.01 -16.09 -30.81
N ASN A 48 -30.23 -16.40 -30.36
CA ASN A 48 -31.50 -16.17 -31.05
C ASN A 48 -32.12 -14.77 -30.79
N GLY A 49 -31.43 -13.88 -30.08
CA GLY A 49 -31.91 -12.52 -29.76
C GLY A 49 -32.92 -12.44 -28.62
N TYR A 50 -33.21 -13.54 -27.92
CA TYR A 50 -34.09 -13.55 -26.75
C TYR A 50 -33.32 -13.13 -25.50
N THR A 51 -33.74 -12.01 -24.90
CA THR A 51 -33.17 -11.54 -23.62
C THR A 51 -33.84 -12.28 -22.47
N THR A 52 -33.06 -13.10 -21.77
CA THR A 52 -33.46 -13.75 -20.52
C THR A 52 -32.86 -13.01 -19.33
N ILE A 53 -33.61 -12.94 -18.24
CA ILE A 53 -33.14 -12.36 -16.98
C ILE A 53 -32.40 -13.44 -16.21
N GLN A 54 -31.09 -13.27 -16.08
CA GLN A 54 -30.25 -14.13 -15.23
C GLN A 54 -29.98 -13.43 -13.91
N TYR A 55 -30.20 -14.15 -12.81
CA TYR A 55 -29.84 -13.70 -11.47
C TYR A 55 -28.42 -14.15 -11.14
N THR A 56 -27.57 -13.21 -10.72
CA THR A 56 -26.18 -13.46 -10.31
C THR A 56 -25.92 -12.83 -8.95
N GLY A 57 -25.21 -13.51 -8.07
CA GLY A 57 -24.87 -12.98 -6.74
C GLY A 57 -24.75 -14.09 -5.69
N TYR A 58 -24.54 -13.69 -4.45
CA TYR A 58 -24.46 -14.61 -3.31
C TYR A 58 -25.71 -15.49 -3.16
N ILE A 59 -26.90 -14.92 -3.31
CA ILE A 59 -28.18 -15.61 -3.10
C ILE A 59 -28.49 -16.60 -4.23
N PRO A 60 -28.34 -16.27 -5.52
CA PRO A 60 -28.43 -17.26 -6.59
C PRO A 60 -27.46 -18.44 -6.42
N ASP A 61 -26.20 -18.18 -6.05
CA ASP A 61 -25.20 -19.24 -5.80
C ASP A 61 -25.62 -20.12 -4.60
N LEU A 62 -26.14 -19.52 -3.53
CA LEU A 62 -26.69 -20.24 -2.38
C LEU A 62 -27.90 -21.10 -2.76
N ILE A 63 -28.82 -20.56 -3.57
CA ILE A 63 -29.97 -21.31 -4.09
C ILE A 63 -29.49 -22.49 -4.92
N GLN A 64 -28.48 -22.33 -5.78
CA GLN A 64 -27.91 -23.42 -6.56
C GLN A 64 -27.38 -24.54 -5.66
N LEU A 65 -26.66 -24.20 -4.58
CA LEU A 65 -26.18 -25.19 -3.61
C LEU A 65 -27.32 -25.95 -2.91
N LEU A 66 -28.44 -25.26 -2.63
CA LEU A 66 -29.64 -25.88 -2.06
C LEU A 66 -30.39 -26.74 -3.10
N VAL A 67 -30.43 -26.33 -4.36
CA VAL A 67 -31.03 -27.06 -5.49
C VAL A 67 -30.26 -28.35 -5.78
N ASP A 68 -28.93 -28.30 -5.82
CA ASP A 68 -28.10 -29.47 -6.12
C ASP A 68 -28.32 -30.61 -5.11
N GLN A 69 -28.68 -30.26 -3.86
CA GLN A 69 -29.07 -31.23 -2.85
C GLN A 69 -30.50 -31.78 -3.04
N ARG A 70 -31.45 -31.03 -3.62
CA ARG A 70 -32.91 -31.30 -3.47
C ARG A 70 -33.79 -31.23 -4.74
N LYS A 71 -33.20 -30.92 -5.90
CA LYS A 71 -33.68 -31.13 -7.29
C LYS A 71 -34.90 -30.35 -7.83
N SER A 72 -35.46 -29.34 -7.17
CA SER A 72 -36.39 -28.41 -7.86
C SER A 72 -36.78 -27.13 -7.09
N LEU A 73 -36.26 -25.97 -7.48
CA LEU A 73 -36.72 -24.64 -7.03
C LEU A 73 -37.02 -23.77 -8.26
N THR A 74 -38.17 -23.09 -8.28
CA THR A 74 -38.52 -22.13 -9.33
C THR A 74 -38.41 -20.72 -8.78
N VAL A 75 -37.54 -19.91 -9.38
CA VAL A 75 -37.34 -18.51 -9.01
C VAL A 75 -38.32 -17.64 -9.79
N ALA A 76 -39.10 -16.81 -9.08
CA ALA A 76 -40.01 -15.86 -9.71
C ALA A 76 -39.55 -14.40 -9.56
N PRO A 77 -39.63 -13.58 -10.64
CA PRO A 77 -39.30 -12.17 -10.58
C PRO A 77 -40.30 -11.40 -9.72
N SER A 78 -39.81 -10.46 -8.92
CA SER A 78 -40.65 -9.60 -8.09
C SER A 78 -40.43 -8.12 -8.40
N ASN A 79 -41.52 -7.41 -8.70
CA ASN A 79 -41.58 -5.94 -8.78
C ASN A 79 -42.10 -5.29 -7.48
N GLN A 80 -42.16 -6.06 -6.37
CA GLN A 80 -42.72 -5.60 -5.10
C GLN A 80 -41.69 -4.85 -4.25
N SER A 81 -42.15 -3.98 -3.35
CA SER A 81 -41.25 -3.33 -2.39
C SER A 81 -40.69 -4.34 -1.38
N TYR A 82 -39.56 -3.99 -0.73
CA TYR A 82 -38.89 -4.84 0.24
C TYR A 82 -39.83 -5.33 1.37
N ALA A 83 -40.69 -4.45 1.90
CA ALA A 83 -41.66 -4.84 2.93
C ALA A 83 -42.80 -5.72 2.35
N GLN A 84 -43.23 -5.45 1.11
CA GLN A 84 -44.31 -6.19 0.45
C GLN A 84 -43.91 -7.62 0.11
N ILE A 85 -42.70 -7.83 -0.40
CA ILE A 85 -42.22 -9.17 -0.77
C ILE A 85 -42.06 -10.05 0.47
N ILE A 86 -41.60 -9.52 1.61
CA ILE A 86 -41.52 -10.30 2.86
C ILE A 86 -42.93 -10.72 3.33
N GLN A 87 -43.92 -9.81 3.24
CA GLN A 87 -45.31 -10.12 3.62
C GLN A 87 -46.02 -11.07 2.66
N SER A 88 -45.53 -11.21 1.43
CA SER A 88 -46.15 -12.06 0.41
C SER A 88 -46.09 -13.56 0.76
N VAL A 89 -45.14 -13.98 1.61
CA VAL A 89 -45.05 -15.33 2.18
C VAL A 89 -46.26 -15.64 3.06
N ASN A 90 -46.69 -14.69 3.88
CA ASN A 90 -47.88 -14.86 4.71
C ASN A 90 -49.17 -14.93 3.87
N LYS A 91 -49.17 -14.33 2.67
CA LYS A 91 -50.30 -14.37 1.73
C LYS A 91 -50.30 -15.63 0.85
N GLY A 92 -49.28 -16.49 0.95
CA GLY A 92 -49.11 -17.67 0.11
C GLY A 92 -48.79 -17.35 -1.35
N THR A 93 -48.32 -16.14 -1.66
CA THR A 93 -47.91 -15.76 -3.03
C THR A 93 -46.56 -16.38 -3.41
N TYR A 94 -45.66 -16.51 -2.43
CA TYR A 94 -44.41 -17.23 -2.54
C TYR A 94 -44.31 -18.21 -1.37
N ASP A 95 -43.72 -19.38 -1.59
CA ASP A 95 -43.55 -20.37 -0.52
C ASP A 95 -42.45 -19.93 0.44
N ILE A 96 -41.36 -19.38 -0.10
CA ILE A 96 -40.24 -18.82 0.66
C ILE A 96 -39.70 -17.56 -0.01
N VAL A 97 -39.07 -16.69 0.77
CA VAL A 97 -38.34 -15.52 0.26
C VAL A 97 -36.89 -15.55 0.71
N VAL A 98 -35.98 -15.35 -0.23
CA VAL A 98 -34.53 -15.40 -0.01
C VAL A 98 -33.91 -14.05 -0.44
N GLY A 99 -33.07 -13.47 0.40
CA GLY A 99 -32.46 -12.16 0.17
C GLY A 99 -31.72 -11.62 1.38
N ASP A 100 -31.46 -10.31 1.38
CA ASP A 100 -30.92 -9.53 2.50
C ASP A 100 -32.01 -9.26 3.57
N VAL A 101 -32.65 -10.32 4.09
CA VAL A 101 -33.75 -10.20 5.05
C VAL A 101 -33.26 -10.34 6.49
N THR A 102 -33.18 -9.22 7.19
CA THR A 102 -32.86 -9.17 8.62
C THR A 102 -33.95 -9.85 9.45
N VAL A 103 -33.53 -10.73 10.36
CA VAL A 103 -34.40 -11.34 11.38
C VAL A 103 -34.70 -10.32 12.46
N THR A 104 -35.97 -9.93 12.61
CA THR A 104 -36.43 -9.02 13.67
C THR A 104 -37.57 -9.63 14.46
N ALA A 105 -37.72 -9.23 15.73
CA ALA A 105 -38.81 -9.68 16.60
C ALA A 105 -40.19 -9.34 16.02
N SER A 106 -40.34 -8.18 15.36
CA SER A 106 -41.58 -7.78 14.70
C SER A 106 -41.97 -8.74 13.56
N ARG A 107 -41.02 -9.11 12.71
CA ARG A 107 -41.26 -10.05 11.60
C ARG A 107 -41.50 -11.47 12.08
N ARG A 108 -40.79 -11.91 13.13
CA ARG A 108 -40.93 -13.27 13.69
C ARG A 108 -42.29 -13.53 14.38
N LYS A 109 -43.06 -12.48 14.66
CA LYS A 109 -44.45 -12.64 15.15
C LYS A 109 -45.38 -13.21 14.07
N THR A 110 -45.20 -12.81 12.82
CA THR A 110 -46.08 -13.15 11.68
C THR A 110 -45.49 -14.20 10.75
N LEU A 111 -44.16 -14.31 10.68
CA LEU A 111 -43.40 -15.23 9.81
C LEU A 111 -42.39 -16.02 10.64
N ASP A 112 -41.81 -17.06 10.06
CA ASP A 112 -40.68 -17.77 10.68
C ASP A 112 -39.44 -17.68 9.79
N PHE A 113 -38.28 -18.01 10.35
CA PHE A 113 -36.99 -17.84 9.71
C PHE A 113 -36.15 -19.10 9.84
N SER A 114 -35.40 -19.40 8.77
CA SER A 114 -34.38 -20.43 8.82
C SER A 114 -33.21 -20.03 9.73
N SER A 115 -32.27 -20.97 9.85
CA SER A 115 -30.90 -20.72 10.31
C SER A 115 -30.26 -19.62 9.47
N ALA A 116 -29.39 -18.84 10.11
CA ALA A 116 -28.72 -17.70 9.49
C ALA A 116 -27.96 -18.12 8.22
N ILE A 117 -28.18 -17.41 7.12
CA ILE A 117 -27.46 -17.59 5.86
C ILE A 117 -26.31 -16.59 5.69
N PHE A 118 -26.33 -15.48 6.44
CA PHE A 118 -25.29 -14.46 6.44
C PHE A 118 -25.34 -13.71 7.78
N ASP A 119 -24.21 -13.55 8.44
CA ASP A 119 -24.13 -12.79 9.70
C ASP A 119 -24.05 -11.30 9.38
N ASN A 120 -24.87 -10.48 10.03
CA ASN A 120 -25.03 -9.08 9.66
C ASN A 120 -25.10 -8.17 10.89
N SER A 121 -24.47 -7.01 10.82
CA SER A 121 -24.61 -5.96 11.83
C SER A 121 -24.93 -4.63 11.15
N LEU A 122 -25.47 -3.66 11.89
CA LEU A 122 -25.61 -2.30 11.40
C LEU A 122 -24.29 -1.53 11.56
N CYS A 123 -24.01 -0.65 10.62
CA CYS A 123 -22.88 0.28 10.67
C CYS A 123 -23.28 1.67 10.15
N LEU A 124 -22.46 2.67 10.48
CA LEU A 124 -22.60 4.01 9.93
C LEU A 124 -21.72 4.16 8.70
N MET A 125 -22.28 4.71 7.63
CA MET A 125 -21.55 5.05 6.42
C MET A 125 -21.60 6.56 6.19
N ILE A 126 -20.44 7.15 5.95
CA ILE A 126 -20.26 8.58 5.71
C ILE A 126 -19.42 8.82 4.45
N ARG A 127 -19.38 10.07 3.99
CA ARG A 127 -18.45 10.49 2.94
C ARG A 127 -17.05 10.68 3.53
N LYS A 128 -16.02 10.18 2.85
CA LYS A 128 -14.61 10.41 3.19
C LYS A 128 -14.30 11.91 3.09
N THR A 129 -13.79 12.50 4.16
CA THR A 129 -13.28 13.88 4.14
C THR A 129 -11.96 13.87 3.36
N SER A 130 -11.93 14.53 2.21
CA SER A 130 -10.66 14.80 1.53
C SER A 130 -9.88 15.80 2.37
N ASP A 131 -8.66 15.47 2.77
CA ASP A 131 -7.75 16.38 3.47
C ASP A 131 -7.76 17.76 2.80
N GLU A 132 -8.24 18.77 3.54
CA GLU A 132 -8.17 20.15 3.10
C GLU A 132 -6.71 20.53 2.88
N SER A 133 -6.50 21.32 1.82
CA SER A 133 -5.20 21.78 1.31
C SER A 133 -4.13 22.02 2.38
N ALA A 134 -2.94 21.47 2.12
CA ALA A 134 -1.69 21.72 2.83
C ALA A 134 -1.49 23.20 3.19
N ASP A 135 -1.69 23.55 4.46
CA ASP A 135 -1.40 24.89 4.95
C ASP A 135 0.11 25.04 5.14
N LEU A 136 0.77 25.69 4.18
CA LEU A 136 2.21 25.91 4.16
C LEU A 136 2.73 26.70 5.38
N LEU A 137 1.88 27.31 6.20
CA LEU A 137 2.29 28.06 7.40
C LEU A 137 1.96 27.34 8.72
N ALA A 138 1.58 26.07 8.67
CA ALA A 138 1.18 25.31 9.85
C ALA A 138 2.24 25.30 10.97
N PHE A 139 3.54 25.33 10.64
CA PHE A 139 4.63 25.40 11.63
C PHE A 139 4.66 26.69 12.49
N LEU A 140 3.99 27.77 12.09
CA LEU A 140 3.89 29.00 12.89
C LEU A 140 2.75 28.97 13.91
N ARG A 141 1.80 28.02 13.77
CA ARG A 141 0.61 27.87 14.63
C ARG A 141 0.92 27.65 16.13
N PRO A 142 1.99 26.93 16.54
CA PRO A 142 2.22 26.64 17.95
C PRO A 142 2.38 27.88 18.84
N PHE A 143 2.69 29.05 18.25
CA PHE A 143 2.75 30.33 18.96
C PHE A 143 1.88 31.39 18.28
N SER A 144 1.22 32.21 19.10
CA SER A 144 0.47 33.35 18.59
C SER A 144 1.38 34.37 17.91
N ARG A 145 0.85 35.11 16.92
CA ARG A 145 1.58 36.20 16.25
C ARG A 145 2.15 37.23 17.24
N LYS A 146 1.44 37.49 18.35
CA LYS A 146 1.89 38.40 19.41
C LYS A 146 3.15 37.89 20.11
N LEU A 147 3.20 36.58 20.40
CA LEU A 147 4.34 35.96 21.07
C LEU A 147 5.58 35.91 20.16
N TRP A 148 5.40 35.65 18.87
CA TRP A 148 6.48 35.74 17.87
C TRP A 148 7.11 37.14 17.81
N MET A 149 6.27 38.18 17.76
CA MET A 149 6.75 39.56 17.75
C MET A 149 7.48 39.93 19.06
N LEU A 150 6.98 39.45 20.21
CA LEU A 150 7.63 39.67 21.50
C LEU A 150 9.02 39.02 21.54
N ALA A 151 9.16 37.77 21.10
CA ALA A 151 10.43 37.07 21.05
C ALA A 151 11.46 37.79 20.15
N LEU A 152 11.02 38.30 18.99
CA LEU A 152 11.86 39.09 18.10
C LEU A 152 12.36 40.38 18.77
N CYS A 153 11.46 41.13 19.43
CA CYS A 153 11.81 42.36 20.14
C CYS A 153 12.80 42.09 21.30
N THR A 154 12.59 41.02 22.06
CA THR A 154 13.51 40.62 23.15
C THR A 154 14.89 40.26 22.62
N CYS A 155 14.98 39.57 21.47
CA CYS A 155 16.25 39.25 20.82
C CYS A 155 17.02 40.50 20.40
N ILE A 156 16.36 41.47 19.75
CA ILE A 156 16.98 42.74 19.33
C ILE A 156 17.44 43.54 20.56
N TYR A 157 16.61 43.61 21.60
CA TYR A 157 16.95 44.31 22.84
C TYR A 157 18.18 43.71 23.53
N ALA A 158 18.24 42.37 23.65
CA ALA A 158 19.40 41.68 24.20
C ALA A 158 20.66 41.90 23.34
N GLY A 159 20.52 41.94 22.01
CA GLY A 159 21.63 42.23 21.09
C GLY A 159 22.20 43.64 21.26
N ILE A 160 21.35 44.64 21.50
CA ILE A 160 21.81 46.00 21.82
C ILE A 160 22.58 46.02 23.15
N LEU A 161 22.09 45.31 24.18
CA LEU A 161 22.76 45.23 25.48
C LEU A 161 24.12 44.54 25.38
N ILE A 162 24.22 43.40 24.67
CA ILE A 162 25.49 42.71 24.41
C ILE A 162 26.45 43.64 23.67
N CYS A 163 25.98 44.38 22.67
CA CYS A 163 26.81 45.33 21.94
C CYS A 163 27.36 46.43 22.86
N LEU A 164 26.57 46.96 23.80
CA LEU A 164 27.03 48.00 24.72
C LEU A 164 28.05 47.48 25.74
N ILE A 165 27.85 46.25 26.21
CA ILE A 165 28.68 45.62 27.25
C ILE A 165 30.01 45.14 26.67
N GLU A 166 30.00 44.46 25.52
CA GLU A 166 31.17 43.75 24.98
C GLU A 166 32.00 44.59 24.00
N ARG A 167 31.51 45.75 23.56
CA ARG A 167 32.19 46.59 22.55
C ARG A 167 33.58 47.07 22.96
N ALA A 168 33.81 47.28 24.25
CA ALA A 168 35.10 47.78 24.74
C ALA A 168 36.13 46.67 24.94
N ASP A 169 35.71 45.48 25.35
CA ASP A 169 36.60 44.41 25.85
C ASP A 169 36.78 43.24 24.87
N ASN A 170 35.89 43.07 23.89
CA ASN A 170 35.87 41.90 23.03
C ASN A 170 36.63 42.14 21.71
N GLU A 171 37.72 41.41 21.48
CA GLU A 171 38.61 41.56 20.31
C GLU A 171 37.87 41.40 18.97
N HIS A 172 36.80 40.60 18.92
CA HIS A 172 36.00 40.39 17.72
C HIS A 172 35.11 41.57 17.34
N LEU A 173 34.73 42.39 18.35
CA LEU A 173 33.91 43.59 18.18
C LEU A 173 34.79 44.84 18.04
N GLN A 174 35.97 44.85 18.63
CA GLN A 174 36.95 45.93 18.50
C GLN A 174 37.33 46.17 17.03
N ASN A 175 37.63 47.43 16.69
CA ASN A 175 38.03 47.89 15.36
C ASN A 175 36.99 47.73 14.22
N ARG A 176 35.73 47.41 14.54
CA ARG A 176 34.61 47.39 13.58
C ARG A 176 33.73 48.65 13.69
N PRO A 177 33.01 49.03 12.62
CA PRO A 177 32.02 50.10 12.72
C PRO A 177 30.85 49.68 13.63
N ILE A 178 30.21 50.67 14.28
CA ILE A 178 29.13 50.46 15.27
C ILE A 178 28.00 49.58 14.72
N ILE A 179 27.65 49.76 13.44
CA ILE A 179 26.59 48.99 12.78
C ILE A 179 26.96 47.50 12.71
N SER A 180 28.22 47.18 12.38
CA SER A 180 28.70 45.79 12.35
C SER A 180 28.75 45.18 13.75
N GLN A 181 29.13 45.94 14.77
CA GLN A 181 29.12 45.47 16.16
C GLN A 181 27.70 45.13 16.63
N LEU A 182 26.73 45.97 16.29
CA LEU A 182 25.33 45.76 16.63
C LEU A 182 24.76 44.52 15.91
N ILE A 183 25.01 44.37 14.61
CA ILE A 183 24.54 43.22 13.83
C ILE A 183 25.13 41.92 14.36
N LEU A 184 26.43 41.87 14.65
CA LEU A 184 27.09 40.69 15.21
C LEU A 184 26.56 40.34 16.60
N SER A 185 26.23 41.34 17.42
CA SER A 185 25.65 41.14 18.76
C SER A 185 24.21 40.65 18.70
N ILE A 186 23.39 41.17 17.77
CA ILE A 186 22.02 40.65 17.53
C ILE A 186 22.09 39.22 16.98
N TRP A 187 23.02 38.94 16.07
CA TRP A 187 23.24 37.60 15.52
C TRP A 187 23.69 36.62 16.62
N TYR A 188 24.56 37.05 17.53
CA TYR A 188 24.95 36.30 18.72
C TYR A 188 23.75 35.99 19.61
N CYS A 189 22.89 36.97 19.93
CA CYS A 189 21.68 36.72 20.73
C CYS A 189 20.68 35.80 20.02
N PHE A 190 20.50 35.96 18.71
CA PHE A 190 19.65 35.07 17.92
C PHE A 190 20.18 33.63 17.96
N GLY A 191 21.49 33.44 17.75
CA GLY A 191 22.17 32.14 17.84
C GLY A 191 21.95 31.45 19.19
N ASN A 192 22.14 32.17 20.29
CA ASN A 192 21.91 31.64 21.64
C ASN A 192 20.44 31.25 21.88
N ILE A 193 19.47 31.99 21.33
CA ILE A 193 18.04 31.65 21.45
C ILE A 193 17.67 30.42 20.63
N VAL A 194 18.25 30.24 19.44
CA VAL A 194 17.93 29.12 18.53
C VAL A 194 18.82 27.88 18.74
N GLY A 195 19.79 27.94 19.64
CA GLY A 195 20.72 26.84 19.94
C GLY A 195 21.88 26.69 18.97
N TYR A 196 22.24 27.75 18.23
CA TYR A 196 23.37 27.77 17.29
C TYR A 196 24.52 28.65 17.83
N GLY A 197 25.74 28.10 17.84
CA GLY A 197 26.94 28.83 18.28
C GLY A 197 27.42 29.85 17.22
N VAL A 198 27.77 31.06 17.67
CA VAL A 198 28.37 32.10 16.83
C VAL A 198 29.87 32.22 17.13
N GLU A 199 30.65 32.69 16.15
CA GLU A 199 32.13 32.70 16.14
C GLU A 199 32.83 33.46 17.30
N PHE A 200 32.11 34.20 18.16
CA PHE A 200 32.71 34.88 19.32
C PHE A 200 31.88 34.69 20.59
N ASN A 201 32.57 34.67 21.74
CA ASN A 201 31.99 34.44 23.07
C ASN A 201 32.03 35.71 23.92
N ALA A 202 31.07 35.85 24.85
CA ALA A 202 31.07 36.95 25.82
C ALA A 202 32.27 36.85 26.79
N THR A 203 33.11 37.88 26.82
CA THR A 203 34.32 37.91 27.66
C THR A 203 34.04 38.53 29.03
N THR A 204 33.10 39.49 29.11
CA THR A 204 32.80 40.21 30.35
C THR A 204 31.87 39.41 31.28
N ALA A 205 31.95 39.66 32.58
CA ALA A 205 31.06 39.01 33.56
C ALA A 205 29.57 39.35 33.32
N ALA A 206 29.27 40.60 32.96
CA ALA A 206 27.91 41.05 32.66
C ALA A 206 27.38 40.42 31.36
N GLY A 207 28.20 40.33 30.31
CA GLY A 207 27.83 39.69 29.04
C GLY A 207 27.58 38.17 29.20
N ARG A 208 28.36 37.50 30.05
CA ARG A 208 28.13 36.09 30.41
C ARG A 208 26.82 35.88 31.15
N PHE A 209 26.49 36.74 32.12
CA PHE A 209 25.22 36.65 32.85
C PHE A 209 24.01 36.84 31.91
N LEU A 210 24.09 37.83 31.01
CA LEU A 210 23.06 38.04 29.99
C LEU A 210 22.93 36.85 29.04
N THR A 211 24.05 36.25 28.63
CA THR A 211 24.09 35.04 27.79
C THR A 211 23.41 33.85 28.50
N VAL A 212 23.67 33.64 29.79
CA VAL A 212 23.00 32.59 30.59
C VAL A 212 21.48 32.80 30.62
N GLY A 213 21.02 34.04 30.79
CA GLY A 213 19.60 34.38 30.72
C GLY A 213 18.96 34.04 29.36
N LEU A 214 19.69 34.25 28.26
CA LEU A 214 19.23 33.89 26.91
C LEU A 214 19.13 32.38 26.71
N TYR A 215 20.05 31.59 27.27
CA TYR A 215 19.96 30.12 27.25
C TYR A 215 18.72 29.61 28.00
N ILE A 216 18.43 30.17 29.18
CA ILE A 216 17.23 29.81 29.95
C ILE A 216 15.96 30.15 29.14
N LEU A 217 15.92 31.33 28.51
CA LEU A 217 14.83 31.73 27.63
C LEU A 217 14.66 30.78 26.43
N SER A 218 15.76 30.35 25.81
CA SER A 218 15.78 29.38 24.71
C SER A 218 15.10 28.07 25.11
N LEU A 219 15.52 27.48 26.24
CA LEU A 219 14.97 26.22 26.72
C LEU A 219 13.46 26.30 26.97
N ILE A 220 12.98 27.40 27.56
CA ILE A 220 11.55 27.62 27.81
C ILE A 220 10.77 27.73 26.49
N LEU A 221 11.30 28.46 25.50
CA LEU A 221 10.64 28.62 24.20
C LEU A 221 10.59 27.29 23.43
N VAL A 222 11.68 26.51 23.40
CA VAL A 222 11.70 25.20 22.72
C VAL A 222 10.75 24.22 23.39
N ALA A 223 10.76 24.14 24.72
CA ALA A 223 9.85 23.28 25.48
C ALA A 223 8.38 23.64 25.24
N SER A 224 8.05 24.94 25.24
CA SER A 224 6.68 25.40 25.01
C SER A 224 6.21 25.18 23.57
N TYR A 225 7.11 25.39 22.59
CA TYR A 225 6.82 25.15 21.18
C TYR A 225 6.53 23.67 20.90
N THR A 226 7.37 22.78 21.43
CA THR A 226 7.22 21.33 21.27
C THR A 226 5.96 20.79 21.96
N ALA A 227 5.62 21.29 23.15
CA ALA A 227 4.39 20.93 23.85
C ALA A 227 3.13 21.35 23.07
N ASN A 228 3.10 22.57 22.55
CA ASN A 228 1.96 23.07 21.77
C ASN A 228 1.81 22.34 20.42
N LEU A 229 2.93 22.07 19.75
CA LEU A 229 2.93 21.28 18.50
C LEU A 229 2.39 19.86 18.73
N ALA A 230 2.80 19.20 19.81
CA ALA A 230 2.30 17.87 20.16
C ALA A 230 0.79 17.88 20.44
N SER A 231 0.28 18.92 21.12
CA SER A 231 -1.16 19.12 21.33
C SER A 231 -1.91 19.27 20.00
N ASP A 232 -1.42 20.12 19.09
CA ASP A 232 -2.05 20.37 17.79
C ASP A 232 -2.10 19.09 16.92
N LEU A 233 -1.04 18.30 16.91
CA LEU A 233 -0.98 17.01 16.19
C LEU A 233 -1.93 15.96 16.75
N THR A 234 -2.25 16.05 18.04
CA THR A 234 -3.18 15.12 18.68
C THR A 234 -4.62 15.42 18.27
N ILE A 235 -4.98 16.70 18.11
CA ILE A 235 -6.32 17.14 17.69
C ILE A 235 -6.59 16.87 16.20
N ALA A 236 -5.56 16.97 15.35
CA ALA A 236 -5.67 16.71 13.91
C ALA A 236 -6.01 15.25 13.56
N LYS A 237 -5.83 14.28 14.48
CA LYS A 237 -6.18 12.87 14.26
C LYS A 237 -7.66 12.53 14.46
N THR A 238 -8.46 13.49 14.91
CA THR A 238 -9.90 13.33 15.23
C THR A 238 -10.81 13.82 14.09
N GLN A 239 -10.42 13.62 12.83
CA GLN A 239 -11.11 14.21 11.67
C GLN A 239 -12.48 13.61 11.32
N PHE A 240 -12.92 12.51 11.95
CA PHE A 240 -14.30 12.09 11.76
C PHE A 240 -15.20 12.95 12.64
N VAL A 241 -15.98 13.83 12.00
CA VAL A 241 -17.04 14.63 12.63
C VAL A 241 -18.06 13.75 13.36
N ILE A 242 -18.14 12.46 13.01
CA ILE A 242 -19.03 11.46 13.59
C ILE A 242 -18.16 10.26 13.96
N SER A 243 -18.03 9.97 15.24
CA SER A 243 -17.22 8.89 15.79
C SER A 243 -18.00 7.58 15.96
N GLY A 244 -19.31 7.66 16.15
CA GLY A 244 -20.15 6.49 16.35
C GLY A 244 -21.64 6.79 16.48
N ILE A 245 -22.40 5.75 16.84
CA ILE A 245 -23.85 5.83 17.00
C ILE A 245 -24.28 6.73 18.18
N ASP A 246 -23.41 6.91 19.17
CA ASP A 246 -23.70 7.73 20.33
C ASP A 246 -23.85 9.22 19.97
N ASP A 247 -23.10 9.72 18.99
CA ASP A 247 -23.20 11.11 18.51
C ASP A 247 -24.59 11.39 17.90
N ILE A 248 -25.17 10.38 17.24
CA ILE A 248 -26.54 10.43 16.73
C ILE A 248 -27.55 10.45 17.90
N LYS A 249 -27.34 9.60 18.91
CA LYS A 249 -28.23 9.50 20.08
C LYS A 249 -28.19 10.77 20.94
N ASN A 250 -27.02 11.40 21.04
CA ASN A 250 -26.81 12.64 21.79
C ASN A 250 -27.29 13.89 21.03
N GLY A 251 -27.71 13.75 19.77
CA GLY A 251 -28.27 14.83 18.98
C GLY A 251 -27.22 15.79 18.41
N GLU A 252 -25.98 15.35 18.26
CA GLU A 252 -24.90 16.15 17.69
C GLU A 252 -25.09 16.42 16.19
N ILE A 253 -25.87 15.56 15.52
CA ILE A 253 -26.19 15.65 14.10
C ILE A 253 -27.64 16.08 13.92
N PRO A 254 -27.91 17.10 13.08
CA PRO A 254 -29.27 17.45 12.72
C PRO A 254 -30.01 16.27 12.10
N MET A 255 -31.18 15.95 12.66
CA MET A 255 -32.04 14.85 12.26
C MET A 255 -32.34 14.81 10.74
N ASN A 256 -32.47 15.97 10.09
CA ASN A 256 -32.70 16.10 8.64
C ASN A 256 -31.46 15.76 7.77
N ARG A 257 -30.28 15.62 8.37
CA ARG A 257 -29.02 15.21 7.69
C ARG A 257 -28.72 13.72 7.87
N ILE A 258 -29.59 12.99 8.57
CA ILE A 258 -29.50 11.53 8.74
C ILE A 258 -30.40 10.87 7.69
N GLY A 259 -29.81 10.13 6.75
CA GLY A 259 -30.54 9.44 5.69
C GLY A 259 -30.89 8.00 6.07
N ILE A 260 -32.17 7.63 6.00
CA ILE A 260 -32.62 6.25 6.28
C ILE A 260 -33.57 5.72 5.21
N ARG A 261 -33.36 4.47 4.82
CA ARG A 261 -34.19 3.78 3.82
C ARG A 261 -35.52 3.31 4.43
N VAL A 262 -36.62 3.76 3.87
CA VAL A 262 -37.98 3.45 4.36
C VAL A 262 -38.34 1.98 4.09
N GLY A 263 -39.03 1.35 5.04
CA GLY A 263 -39.51 -0.03 4.98
C GLY A 263 -38.45 -1.09 5.31
N THR A 264 -37.39 -0.72 6.02
CA THR A 264 -36.22 -1.59 6.26
C THR A 264 -35.91 -1.78 7.74
N ALA A 265 -35.08 -2.79 8.08
CA ALA A 265 -34.74 -3.07 9.48
C ALA A 265 -33.98 -1.91 10.15
N SER A 266 -33.14 -1.19 9.40
CA SER A 266 -32.46 0.02 9.90
C SER A 266 -33.44 1.14 10.27
N GLU A 267 -34.58 1.24 9.59
CA GLU A 267 -35.64 2.19 9.94
C GLU A 267 -36.35 1.77 11.23
N ASP A 268 -36.66 0.49 11.39
CA ASP A 268 -37.26 -0.05 12.61
C ASP A 268 -36.34 0.19 13.82
N PHE A 269 -35.04 -0.07 13.66
CA PHE A 269 -34.02 0.23 14.68
C PHE A 269 -33.98 1.71 15.03
N PHE A 270 -33.85 2.60 14.04
CA PHE A 270 -33.76 4.05 14.28
C PHE A 270 -35.00 4.60 15.01
N LYS A 271 -36.19 4.15 14.61
CA LYS A 271 -37.44 4.54 15.27
C LYS A 271 -37.50 4.05 16.70
N THR A 272 -37.06 2.81 16.97
CA THR A 272 -37.17 2.21 18.30
C THR A 272 -36.14 2.77 19.27
N GLU A 273 -34.88 2.86 18.83
CA GLU A 273 -33.73 3.11 19.71
C GLU A 273 -33.29 4.58 19.75
N ILE A 274 -33.65 5.40 18.77
CA ILE A 274 -33.16 6.79 18.66
C ILE A 274 -34.28 7.82 18.83
N THR A 275 -35.37 7.70 18.05
CA THR A 275 -36.42 8.74 18.05
C THR A 275 -37.66 8.41 18.88
N GLY A 276 -37.73 7.22 19.48
CA GLY A 276 -38.90 6.78 20.24
C GLY A 276 -40.18 6.70 19.40
N GLY A 277 -40.06 6.45 18.09
CA GLY A 277 -41.15 6.23 17.15
C GLY A 277 -41.40 7.37 16.15
N ALA A 278 -40.69 8.50 16.26
CA ALA A 278 -40.89 9.64 15.38
C ALA A 278 -40.13 9.51 14.04
N GLN A 279 -40.69 10.08 12.95
CA GLN A 279 -40.12 10.09 11.60
C GLN A 279 -39.39 11.39 11.29
N ASN A 280 -38.37 11.67 12.07
CA ASN A 280 -37.53 12.84 12.02
C ASN A 280 -36.16 12.43 11.47
N TYR A 281 -36.14 11.96 10.23
CA TYR A 281 -34.94 11.67 9.44
C TYR A 281 -35.22 11.99 7.97
N TYR A 282 -34.19 12.03 7.13
CA TYR A 282 -34.33 12.18 5.69
C TYR A 282 -34.76 10.84 5.04
N PRO A 283 -36.00 10.72 4.52
CA PRO A 283 -36.54 9.44 4.07
C PRO A 283 -36.06 9.11 2.66
N LEU A 284 -35.47 7.93 2.49
CA LEU A 284 -34.94 7.43 1.22
C LEU A 284 -35.73 6.22 0.74
N LYS A 285 -36.06 6.16 -0.54
CA LYS A 285 -36.85 5.04 -1.11
C LYS A 285 -35.99 3.96 -1.75
N THR A 286 -34.93 4.35 -2.45
CA THR A 286 -34.05 3.43 -3.19
C THR A 286 -32.63 3.50 -2.67
N ARG A 287 -31.85 2.41 -2.87
CA ARG A 287 -30.42 2.39 -2.51
C ARG A 287 -29.61 3.41 -3.31
N GLN A 288 -29.92 3.58 -4.60
CA GLN A 288 -29.23 4.55 -5.44
C GLN A 288 -29.40 5.98 -4.90
N GLN A 289 -30.62 6.35 -4.53
CA GLN A 289 -30.91 7.65 -3.92
C GLN A 289 -30.10 7.86 -2.63
N LEU A 290 -29.93 6.80 -1.83
CA LEU A 290 -29.12 6.86 -0.60
C LEU A 290 -27.67 7.17 -0.89
N TYR A 291 -27.04 6.48 -1.85
CA TYR A 291 -25.64 6.75 -2.22
C TYR A 291 -25.48 8.15 -2.83
N ASP A 292 -26.38 8.55 -3.74
CA ASP A 292 -26.34 9.85 -4.39
C ASP A 292 -26.48 11.00 -3.36
N SER A 293 -27.40 10.88 -2.39
CA SER A 293 -27.57 11.85 -1.31
C SER A 293 -26.35 11.94 -0.38
N LEU A 294 -25.67 10.82 -0.12
CA LEU A 294 -24.47 10.79 0.72
C LEU A 294 -23.26 11.40 0.01
N LEU A 295 -23.07 11.09 -1.26
CA LEU A 295 -21.96 11.63 -2.07
C LEU A 295 -22.12 13.13 -2.33
N SER A 296 -23.35 13.59 -2.60
CA SER A 296 -23.66 15.00 -2.80
C SER A 296 -23.66 15.84 -1.52
N GLY A 297 -23.59 15.22 -0.34
CA GLY A 297 -23.56 15.91 0.95
C GLY A 297 -24.92 16.47 1.40
N VAL A 298 -26.02 15.97 0.83
CA VAL A 298 -27.40 16.25 1.28
C VAL A 298 -27.63 15.63 2.66
N ILE A 299 -27.10 14.43 2.86
CA ILE A 299 -27.04 13.73 4.15
C ILE A 299 -25.58 13.56 4.55
N ASP A 300 -25.30 13.56 5.86
CA ASP A 300 -23.94 13.34 6.39
C ASP A 300 -23.69 11.88 6.71
N VAL A 301 -24.73 11.18 7.16
CA VAL A 301 -24.63 9.82 7.67
C VAL A 301 -25.86 9.00 7.29
N THR A 302 -25.64 7.71 7.06
CA THR A 302 -26.69 6.72 6.88
C THR A 302 -26.38 5.44 7.66
N LEU A 303 -27.43 4.76 8.10
CA LEU A 303 -27.35 3.44 8.72
C LEU A 303 -27.54 2.38 7.63
N SER A 304 -26.62 1.41 7.57
CA SER A 304 -26.71 0.32 6.60
C SER A 304 -26.24 -1.00 7.17
N ASP A 305 -26.68 -2.08 6.55
CA ASP A 305 -26.24 -3.44 6.84
C ASP A 305 -24.77 -3.63 6.41
N SER A 306 -23.96 -4.17 7.31
CA SER A 306 -22.50 -4.37 7.17
C SER A 306 -22.10 -4.97 5.82
N GLY A 307 -22.69 -6.10 5.41
CA GLY A 307 -22.35 -6.74 4.14
C GLY A 307 -22.64 -5.88 2.91
N ILE A 308 -23.67 -5.03 2.96
CA ILE A 308 -24.01 -4.10 1.87
C ILE A 308 -23.05 -2.89 1.90
N ALA A 309 -22.78 -2.35 3.09
CA ALA A 309 -21.91 -1.20 3.27
C ALA A 309 -20.46 -1.51 2.87
N GLU A 310 -19.92 -2.64 3.33
CA GLU A 310 -18.56 -3.08 3.01
C GLU A 310 -18.37 -3.26 1.51
N TYR A 311 -19.31 -3.93 0.84
CA TYR A 311 -19.25 -4.06 -0.61
C TYR A 311 -19.36 -2.70 -1.32
N ALA A 312 -20.26 -1.82 -0.86
CA ALA A 312 -20.42 -0.50 -1.46
C ALA A 312 -19.16 0.36 -1.33
N VAL A 313 -18.51 0.36 -0.16
CA VAL A 313 -17.29 1.13 0.10
C VAL A 313 -16.07 0.52 -0.62
N ASN A 314 -15.93 -0.81 -0.62
CA ASN A 314 -14.74 -1.48 -1.13
C ASN A 314 -14.77 -1.76 -2.63
N SER A 315 -15.96 -1.83 -3.24
CA SER A 315 -16.11 -2.21 -4.65
C SER A 315 -16.81 -1.19 -5.54
N ILE A 316 -17.63 -0.28 -5.00
CA ILE A 316 -18.43 0.65 -5.83
C ILE A 316 -18.01 2.10 -5.64
N TYR A 317 -17.89 2.58 -4.40
CA TYR A 317 -17.76 3.99 -4.05
C TYR A 317 -16.59 4.24 -3.10
N CYS A 318 -15.38 4.42 -3.64
CA CYS A 318 -14.16 4.63 -2.85
C CYS A 318 -14.12 5.97 -2.06
N ASN A 319 -15.09 6.86 -2.31
CA ASN A 319 -15.24 8.13 -1.60
C ASN A 319 -16.12 8.01 -0.34
N LEU A 320 -16.62 6.81 -0.03
CA LEU A 320 -17.37 6.53 1.18
C LEU A 320 -16.50 5.77 2.17
N THR A 321 -16.83 5.84 3.46
CA THR A 321 -16.17 5.06 4.50
C THR A 321 -17.16 4.64 5.58
N ILE A 322 -16.88 3.52 6.23
CA ILE A 322 -17.62 3.06 7.41
C ILE A 322 -16.96 3.66 8.66
N VAL A 323 -17.75 4.10 9.64
CA VAL A 323 -17.23 4.70 10.89
C VAL A 323 -17.94 4.11 12.11
N GLY A 324 -17.19 4.05 13.21
CA GLY A 324 -17.64 3.50 14.47
C GLY A 324 -17.58 1.98 14.51
N ASN A 325 -17.99 1.43 15.65
CA ASN A 325 -18.13 -0.02 15.81
C ASN A 325 -19.44 -0.49 15.17
N TYR A 326 -19.45 -1.72 14.67
CA TYR A 326 -20.70 -2.40 14.31
C TYR A 326 -21.60 -2.53 15.54
N PHE A 327 -22.89 -2.29 15.36
CA PHE A 327 -23.91 -2.40 16.41
C PHE A 327 -25.12 -3.17 15.88
N ASP A 328 -26.03 -3.53 16.78
CA ASP A 328 -27.23 -4.32 16.44
C ASP A 328 -26.89 -5.60 15.63
N THR A 329 -26.12 -6.49 16.27
CA THR A 329 -25.71 -7.77 15.66
C THR A 329 -26.94 -8.64 15.41
N THR A 330 -27.20 -8.91 14.14
CA THR A 330 -28.33 -9.68 13.63
C THR A 330 -27.85 -10.71 12.59
N ALA A 331 -28.76 -11.29 11.83
CA ALA A 331 -28.45 -12.17 10.72
C ALA A 331 -29.48 -12.03 9.62
N PHE A 332 -29.06 -12.36 8.39
CA PHE A 332 -29.98 -12.64 7.30
C PHE A 332 -30.37 -14.12 7.32
N ALA A 333 -31.65 -14.38 7.08
CA ALA A 333 -32.20 -15.73 7.04
C ALA A 333 -33.27 -15.85 5.94
N ILE A 334 -33.56 -17.08 5.55
CA ILE A 334 -34.64 -17.36 4.60
C ILE A 334 -35.98 -17.18 5.32
N VAL A 335 -36.88 -16.43 4.71
CA VAL A 335 -38.24 -16.21 5.22
C VAL A 335 -39.09 -17.40 4.87
N THR A 336 -39.76 -17.96 5.87
CA THR A 336 -40.64 -19.11 5.75
C THR A 336 -42.01 -18.82 6.38
N PRO A 337 -43.07 -19.55 5.98
CA PRO A 337 -44.35 -19.48 6.66
C PRO A 337 -44.23 -19.90 8.12
N LYS A 338 -45.13 -19.41 8.97
CA LYS A 338 -45.15 -19.80 10.38
C LYS A 338 -45.44 -21.29 10.51
N GLN A 339 -44.66 -22.00 11.33
CA GLN A 339 -44.78 -23.46 11.52
C GLN A 339 -44.69 -24.26 10.21
N TRP A 340 -43.79 -23.85 9.31
CA TRP A 340 -43.62 -24.51 8.02
C TRP A 340 -43.12 -25.97 8.18
N LEU A 341 -43.83 -26.90 7.53
CA LEU A 341 -43.59 -28.34 7.64
C LEU A 341 -42.14 -28.76 7.28
N TYR A 342 -41.47 -27.98 6.43
CA TYR A 342 -40.14 -28.27 5.92
C TYR A 342 -39.02 -27.48 6.62
N ALA A 343 -39.33 -26.67 7.64
CA ALA A 343 -38.37 -25.77 8.28
C ALA A 343 -37.14 -26.51 8.82
N GLN A 344 -37.36 -27.64 9.51
CA GLN A 344 -36.26 -28.43 10.06
C GLN A 344 -35.33 -29.01 8.99
N ASP A 345 -35.88 -29.47 7.86
CA ASP A 345 -35.08 -30.01 6.77
C ASP A 345 -34.28 -28.89 6.09
N LEU A 346 -34.85 -27.70 5.95
CA LEU A 346 -34.15 -26.52 5.44
C LEU A 346 -32.98 -26.11 6.36
N ASP A 347 -33.21 -26.05 7.66
CA ASP A 347 -32.20 -25.69 8.66
C ASP A 347 -31.01 -26.64 8.65
N VAL A 348 -31.27 -27.94 8.65
CA VAL A 348 -30.20 -28.96 8.55
C VAL A 348 -29.41 -28.81 7.24
N GLY A 349 -30.10 -28.44 6.15
CA GLY A 349 -29.44 -28.18 4.85
C GLY A 349 -28.49 -26.98 4.92
N ILE A 350 -28.94 -25.86 5.46
CA ILE A 350 -28.12 -24.65 5.62
C ILE A 350 -26.94 -24.93 6.55
N LEU A 351 -27.17 -25.61 7.67
CA LEU A 351 -26.11 -25.94 8.63
C LEU A 351 -25.06 -26.86 8.00
N SER A 352 -25.48 -27.88 7.25
CA SER A 352 -24.55 -28.76 6.52
C SER A 352 -23.71 -27.99 5.49
N LEU A 353 -24.29 -26.99 4.81
CA LEU A 353 -23.53 -26.13 3.90
C LEU A 353 -22.52 -25.25 4.64
N LYS A 354 -22.86 -24.74 5.84
CA LYS A 354 -21.92 -24.02 6.72
C LYS A 354 -20.78 -24.94 7.18
N GLU A 355 -21.09 -26.11 7.72
CA GLU A 355 -20.11 -27.08 8.22
C GLU A 355 -19.15 -27.57 7.11
N SER A 356 -19.64 -27.66 5.88
CA SER A 356 -18.81 -28.04 4.72
C SER A 356 -17.93 -26.90 4.17
N GLY A 357 -18.01 -25.68 4.71
CA GLY A 357 -17.27 -24.51 4.25
C GLY A 357 -17.75 -23.91 2.91
N LYS A 358 -18.82 -24.46 2.29
CA LYS A 358 -19.33 -23.97 1.01
C LYS A 358 -19.91 -22.57 1.09
N ILE A 359 -20.56 -22.23 2.21
CA ILE A 359 -21.08 -20.87 2.46
C ILE A 359 -19.94 -19.86 2.57
N ASP A 360 -18.84 -20.22 3.22
CA ASP A 360 -17.67 -19.34 3.34
C ASP A 360 -16.99 -19.10 1.98
N ASN A 361 -16.94 -20.12 1.12
CA ASN A 361 -16.39 -19.98 -0.23
C ASN A 361 -17.20 -18.98 -1.08
N ILE A 362 -18.54 -19.10 -1.11
CA ILE A 362 -19.37 -18.11 -1.83
C ILE A 362 -19.30 -16.73 -1.18
N ARG A 363 -19.11 -16.63 0.15
CA ARG A 363 -18.90 -15.35 0.83
C ARG A 363 -17.59 -14.70 0.37
N GLN A 364 -16.48 -15.44 0.35
CA GLN A 364 -15.19 -14.93 -0.12
C GLN A 364 -15.27 -14.46 -1.57
N LYS A 365 -15.87 -15.27 -2.44
CA LYS A 365 -16.08 -14.95 -3.86
C LYS A 365 -16.76 -13.59 -4.09
N TRP A 366 -17.80 -13.27 -3.31
CA TRP A 366 -18.62 -12.08 -3.53
C TRP A 366 -18.21 -10.85 -2.70
N PHE A 367 -17.54 -11.03 -1.55
CA PHE A 367 -17.27 -9.93 -0.61
C PHE A 367 -15.78 -9.64 -0.38
N GLN A 368 -14.85 -10.48 -0.86
CA GLN A 368 -13.40 -10.30 -0.61
C GLN A 368 -12.66 -9.52 -1.73
N ALA A 369 -13.28 -9.32 -2.90
CA ALA A 369 -12.68 -8.53 -3.98
C ALA A 369 -12.71 -7.03 -3.65
N GLN A 370 -11.55 -6.41 -3.43
CA GLN A 370 -11.39 -4.96 -3.31
C GLN A 370 -11.07 -4.35 -4.67
N HIS A 371 -11.97 -3.52 -5.20
CA HIS A 371 -11.72 -2.71 -6.40
C HIS A 371 -11.26 -1.28 -6.06
N CYS A 372 -11.49 -0.85 -4.82
CA CYS A 372 -10.96 0.40 -4.30
C CYS A 372 -9.56 0.15 -3.71
N PRO A 373 -8.53 0.90 -4.14
CA PRO A 373 -7.22 0.82 -3.52
C PRO A 373 -7.33 1.32 -2.08
N ASP A 374 -7.03 0.45 -1.12
CA ASP A 374 -6.93 0.83 0.29
C ASP A 374 -5.78 1.83 0.45
N SER A 375 -6.12 3.10 0.65
CA SER A 375 -5.20 4.08 1.25
C SER A 375 -4.77 3.69 2.68
N THR A 376 -5.34 2.61 3.23
CA THR A 376 -5.10 2.05 4.57
C THR A 376 -4.21 0.81 4.60
N ALA A 377 -3.60 0.41 3.47
CA ALA A 377 -2.45 -0.50 3.47
C ALA A 377 -1.10 0.25 3.61
N THR A 378 -1.13 1.46 4.17
CA THR A 378 0.07 2.00 4.82
C THR A 378 0.03 1.45 6.25
N THR A 379 0.99 0.58 6.54
CA THR A 379 1.41 0.11 7.86
C THR A 379 0.94 1.02 8.99
N THR A 380 0.49 0.42 10.09
CA THR A 380 0.32 1.01 11.43
C THR A 380 1.65 1.54 11.98
N THR A 381 2.36 2.35 11.20
CA THR A 381 3.41 3.26 11.63
C THR A 381 2.71 4.55 12.04
N THR A 382 2.75 4.82 13.36
CA THR A 382 2.85 6.17 13.94
C THR A 382 2.86 7.26 12.88
N THR A 383 1.69 7.84 12.62
CA THR A 383 1.43 8.94 11.67
C THR A 383 2.67 9.81 11.42
N ALA A 384 3.34 9.58 10.30
CA ALA A 384 4.23 10.56 9.73
C ALA A 384 3.36 11.78 9.39
N ILE A 385 3.70 12.92 9.97
CA ILE A 385 3.17 14.21 9.55
C ILE A 385 3.43 14.30 8.04
N GLU A 386 2.39 14.39 7.22
CA GLU A 386 2.59 14.63 5.79
C GLU A 386 3.52 15.85 5.64
N ILE A 387 4.56 15.70 4.81
CA ILE A 387 5.59 16.72 4.51
C ILE A 387 4.97 18.08 4.13
N LYS A 388 3.70 18.07 3.72
CA LYS A 388 2.87 19.24 3.45
C LYS A 388 2.62 20.17 4.65
N ALA A 389 2.51 19.69 5.89
CA ALA A 389 2.38 20.56 7.08
C ALA A 389 3.73 21.13 7.56
N ILE A 390 4.85 20.48 7.20
CA ILE A 390 6.23 20.91 7.50
C ILE A 390 6.79 21.80 6.37
N SER A 391 6.08 21.94 5.25
CA SER A 391 6.44 22.78 4.11
C SER A 391 6.70 24.27 4.43
N GLY A 392 6.22 24.76 5.57
CA GLY A 392 6.61 26.09 6.06
C GLY A 392 7.92 26.12 6.82
N HIS A 393 8.28 25.03 7.50
CA HIS A 393 9.65 24.81 7.95
C HIS A 393 10.60 24.69 6.73
N ASN A 394 10.08 24.25 5.58
CA ASN A 394 10.81 24.34 4.31
C ASN A 394 10.98 25.78 3.78
N ILE A 395 10.34 26.81 4.34
CA ILE A 395 10.72 28.21 4.06
C ILE A 395 12.04 28.57 4.74
N LYS A 396 12.38 27.96 5.90
CA LYS A 396 13.76 27.99 6.40
C LYS A 396 14.69 27.21 5.48
N ASN A 397 14.24 26.12 4.86
CA ASN A 397 15.01 25.44 3.82
C ASN A 397 15.13 26.25 2.51
N HIS A 398 14.17 27.12 2.18
CA HIS A 398 14.25 28.02 1.03
C HIS A 398 15.07 29.30 1.33
N LEU A 399 15.06 29.83 2.56
CA LEU A 399 15.97 30.91 2.98
C LEU A 399 17.39 30.40 3.23
N SER A 400 17.55 29.19 3.77
CA SER A 400 18.84 28.51 3.82
C SER A 400 19.28 28.05 2.44
N GLN A 401 18.38 27.80 1.47
CA GLN A 401 18.76 27.69 0.05
C GLN A 401 19.27 29.01 -0.51
N PHE A 402 18.76 30.17 -0.10
CA PHE A 402 19.29 31.47 -0.53
C PHE A 402 20.65 31.82 0.11
N ILE A 403 20.92 31.37 1.34
CA ILE A 403 22.21 31.58 2.03
C ILE A 403 23.23 30.47 1.68
N ASN A 404 22.79 29.23 1.44
CA ASN A 404 23.64 28.10 0.99
C ASN A 404 23.89 28.08 -0.52
N TYR A 405 23.18 28.90 -1.31
CA TYR A 405 23.59 29.17 -2.70
C TYR A 405 24.98 29.84 -2.76
N ALA A 406 25.46 30.39 -1.64
CA ALA A 406 26.76 31.03 -1.58
C ALA A 406 27.92 30.11 -1.12
N ARG A 407 27.69 28.86 -0.69
CA ARG A 407 28.78 27.92 -0.34
C ARG A 407 28.31 26.44 -0.27
N SER A 408 28.79 25.66 -1.24
CA SER A 408 28.98 24.17 -1.28
C SER A 408 28.30 23.48 -2.48
N ASP A 409 29.04 23.37 -3.58
CA ASP A 409 29.39 22.08 -4.20
C ASP A 409 28.28 21.04 -4.41
N THR A 410 27.22 21.41 -5.14
CA THR A 410 26.24 20.45 -5.67
C THR A 410 26.67 19.95 -7.06
N PRO A 411 26.69 18.63 -7.31
CA PRO A 411 26.96 18.11 -8.65
C PRO A 411 25.87 18.56 -9.62
N LYS A 412 26.26 19.26 -10.69
CA LYS A 412 25.36 19.75 -11.74
C LYS A 412 25.20 18.67 -12.80
N PHE A 413 24.04 18.03 -12.79
CA PHE A 413 23.67 17.05 -13.81
C PHE A 413 23.17 17.74 -15.09
N VAL A 414 23.66 17.29 -16.24
CA VAL A 414 23.30 17.78 -17.57
C VAL A 414 22.84 16.63 -18.47
N SER A 415 21.98 16.94 -19.43
CA SER A 415 21.48 15.97 -20.41
C SER A 415 22.60 15.51 -21.36
N HIS A 416 22.78 14.19 -21.52
CA HIS A 416 23.72 13.58 -22.45
C HIS A 416 23.38 12.08 -22.65
N TYR A 417 23.99 11.41 -23.62
CA TYR A 417 23.86 9.95 -23.85
C TYR A 417 22.41 9.48 -23.97
N GLY A 418 21.53 10.29 -24.58
CA GLY A 418 20.11 9.95 -24.73
C GLY A 418 19.26 10.16 -23.48
N LEU A 419 19.85 10.58 -22.35
CA LEU A 419 19.11 10.95 -21.14
C LEU A 419 18.88 12.46 -21.07
N THR A 420 17.62 12.85 -20.96
CA THR A 420 17.21 14.24 -20.74
C THR A 420 16.95 14.47 -19.26
N MET A 421 17.73 15.36 -18.64
CA MET A 421 17.53 15.78 -17.25
C MET A 421 16.20 16.52 -17.07
N ARG A 422 15.38 16.07 -16.12
CA ARG A 422 14.09 16.69 -15.75
C ARG A 422 14.17 17.41 -14.41
N SER A 423 14.66 16.73 -13.39
CA SER A 423 14.85 17.33 -12.08
C SER A 423 15.96 16.62 -11.30
N SER A 424 16.49 17.33 -10.30
CA SER A 424 17.48 16.82 -9.35
C SER A 424 17.09 17.36 -7.98
N VAL A 425 16.74 16.46 -7.06
CA VAL A 425 16.30 16.80 -5.71
C VAL A 425 17.28 16.19 -4.71
N ARG A 426 17.87 17.02 -3.85
CA ARG A 426 18.65 16.55 -2.71
C ARG A 426 17.69 16.10 -1.62
N LEU A 427 17.64 14.80 -1.33
CA LEU A 427 16.78 14.23 -0.30
C LEU A 427 17.38 14.40 1.10
N ASN A 428 18.71 14.26 1.21
CA ASN A 428 19.46 14.55 2.43
C ASN A 428 20.93 14.87 2.09
N ASP A 429 21.82 14.84 3.08
CA ASP A 429 23.19 15.31 2.87
C ASP A 429 23.99 14.53 1.82
N GLN A 430 23.71 13.24 1.65
CA GLN A 430 24.43 12.34 0.74
C GLN A 430 23.53 11.78 -0.37
N LEU A 431 22.21 11.78 -0.20
CA LEU A 431 21.27 11.12 -1.10
C LEU A 431 20.55 12.13 -2.01
N TYR A 432 20.56 11.84 -3.30
CA TYR A 432 19.90 12.61 -4.35
C TYR A 432 18.93 11.72 -5.12
N GLU A 433 17.79 12.28 -5.50
CA GLU A 433 16.86 11.69 -6.46
C GLU A 433 16.91 12.49 -7.75
N ILE A 434 17.28 11.82 -8.82
CA ILE A 434 17.38 12.37 -10.16
C ILE A 434 16.24 11.82 -11.00
N VAL A 435 15.60 12.69 -11.76
CA VAL A 435 14.56 12.33 -12.72
C VAL A 435 15.06 12.62 -14.12
N VAL A 436 15.06 11.60 -14.97
CA VAL A 436 15.44 11.67 -16.38
C VAL A 436 14.32 11.13 -17.27
N SER A 437 14.31 11.52 -18.54
CA SER A 437 13.50 10.85 -19.56
C SER A 437 14.39 10.33 -20.69
N SER A 438 14.01 9.21 -21.29
CA SER A 438 14.68 8.59 -22.44
C SER A 438 13.64 8.20 -23.50
N GLU A 439 14.08 8.10 -24.75
CA GLU A 439 13.28 7.51 -25.83
C GLU A 439 13.28 5.97 -25.79
N GLU A 440 14.18 5.35 -25.02
CA GLU A 440 14.35 3.89 -24.93
C GLU A 440 13.38 3.20 -23.96
N VAL A 441 12.82 3.95 -23.00
CA VAL A 441 11.96 3.44 -21.93
C VAL A 441 10.82 4.42 -21.64
N PRO A 442 9.65 3.95 -21.17
CA PRO A 442 8.45 4.78 -21.14
C PRO A 442 8.39 5.64 -19.88
N GLY A 443 8.00 6.90 -20.05
CA GLY A 443 7.82 7.84 -18.94
C GLY A 443 9.12 8.36 -18.31
N GLU A 444 8.97 9.08 -17.20
CA GLU A 444 10.10 9.62 -16.44
C GLU A 444 10.71 8.56 -15.51
N GLN A 445 12.02 8.38 -15.60
CA GLN A 445 12.78 7.42 -14.82
C GLN A 445 13.46 8.09 -13.64
N LYS A 446 13.30 7.47 -12.47
CA LYS A 446 13.97 7.90 -11.24
C LYS A 446 15.29 7.15 -11.06
N ILE A 447 16.29 7.85 -10.55
CA ILE A 447 17.60 7.31 -10.19
C ILE A 447 17.95 7.88 -8.81
N ARG A 448 18.25 7.01 -7.83
CA ARG A 448 18.82 7.47 -6.56
C ARG A 448 20.32 7.37 -6.58
N ILE A 449 20.99 8.43 -6.13
CA ILE A 449 22.44 8.52 -6.09
C ILE A 449 22.84 8.87 -4.67
N LEU A 450 23.55 7.96 -4.02
CA LEU A 450 24.14 8.15 -2.70
C LEU A 450 25.63 8.45 -2.86
N PHE A 451 26.05 9.61 -2.40
CA PHE A 451 27.43 10.08 -2.43
C PHE A 451 28.20 9.65 -1.17
N PRO A 452 29.50 9.32 -1.31
CA PRO A 452 30.35 9.02 -0.16
C PRO A 452 30.54 10.27 0.71
N HIS A 453 30.85 10.05 1.99
CA HIS A 453 31.08 11.16 2.91
C HIS A 453 32.27 12.00 2.44
N GLY A 454 32.09 13.33 2.33
CA GLY A 454 33.13 14.23 1.84
C GLY A 454 33.29 14.24 0.31
N TYR A 455 32.27 13.81 -0.45
CA TYR A 455 32.25 13.99 -1.91
C TYR A 455 32.40 15.47 -2.28
N ASP A 456 33.52 15.79 -2.93
CA ASP A 456 33.95 17.15 -3.27
C ASP A 456 33.92 17.34 -4.80
N VAL A 457 33.20 18.36 -5.26
CA VAL A 457 33.13 18.73 -6.69
C VAL A 457 34.14 19.81 -7.09
N SER A 458 34.78 20.52 -6.14
CA SER A 458 35.67 21.66 -6.41
C SER A 458 37.16 21.45 -6.07
N GLY A 459 37.54 20.47 -5.24
CA GLY A 459 38.85 20.52 -4.55
C GLY A 459 39.89 19.44 -4.79
N ASN A 460 39.64 18.28 -5.43
CA ASN A 460 40.68 17.26 -5.63
C ASN A 460 40.52 16.42 -6.91
N ASN A 461 41.61 16.00 -7.57
CA ASN A 461 41.55 15.13 -8.77
C ASN A 461 41.07 13.69 -8.48
N HIS A 462 40.58 13.43 -7.26
CA HIS A 462 40.06 12.17 -6.80
C HIS A 462 38.82 11.74 -7.60
N ARG A 463 38.76 10.44 -7.88
CA ARG A 463 37.67 9.76 -8.61
C ARG A 463 37.20 8.59 -7.76
N TYR A 464 35.91 8.34 -7.76
CA TYR A 464 35.25 7.37 -6.89
C TYR A 464 34.82 6.13 -7.68
N PRO A 465 34.99 4.92 -7.13
CA PRO A 465 34.34 3.75 -7.69
C PRO A 465 32.81 3.86 -7.57
N VAL A 466 32.10 3.19 -8.47
CA VAL A 466 30.64 3.23 -8.56
C VAL A 466 30.06 1.85 -8.33
N LEU A 467 29.08 1.75 -7.44
CA LEU A 467 28.24 0.58 -7.26
C LEU A 467 26.87 0.84 -7.89
N TYR A 468 26.51 0.05 -8.90
CA TYR A 468 25.15 0.02 -9.44
C TYR A 468 24.33 -1.02 -8.69
N LEU A 469 23.28 -0.58 -8.00
CA LEU A 469 22.51 -1.40 -7.08
C LEU A 469 21.06 -1.55 -7.56
N LEU A 470 20.72 -2.74 -8.04
CA LEU A 470 19.52 -3.06 -8.80
C LEU A 470 18.40 -3.62 -7.91
N HIS A 471 17.17 -3.15 -8.09
CA HIS A 471 16.01 -3.54 -7.28
C HIS A 471 15.31 -4.81 -7.82
N GLY A 472 14.44 -5.39 -7.00
CA GLY A 472 13.66 -6.59 -7.35
C GLY A 472 12.38 -6.30 -8.14
N SER A 473 11.62 -7.35 -8.45
CA SER A 473 10.27 -7.23 -9.02
C SER A 473 9.35 -6.42 -8.09
N PHE A 474 8.35 -5.75 -8.65
CA PHE A 474 7.44 -4.81 -7.94
C PHE A 474 8.11 -3.54 -7.37
N GLY A 475 9.43 -3.42 -7.51
CA GLY A 475 10.20 -2.34 -6.91
C GLY A 475 10.50 -1.16 -7.84
N GLY A 476 11.29 -0.22 -7.32
CA GLY A 476 11.88 0.87 -8.09
C GLY A 476 13.19 1.40 -7.50
N ALA A 477 13.67 2.53 -8.04
CA ALA A 477 14.91 3.19 -7.61
C ALA A 477 15.01 3.53 -6.11
N ALA A 478 13.86 3.61 -5.42
CA ALA A 478 13.79 3.98 -4.01
C ALA A 478 14.04 2.82 -3.03
N ASP A 479 13.78 1.59 -3.47
CA ASP A 479 13.60 0.42 -2.61
C ASP A 479 14.77 0.16 -1.68
N TRP A 480 15.99 0.20 -2.20
CA TRP A 480 17.22 -0.01 -1.44
C TRP A 480 17.41 0.99 -0.29
N THR A 481 16.73 2.13 -0.33
CA THR A 481 16.78 3.17 0.72
C THR A 481 15.49 3.30 1.54
N THR A 482 14.35 2.83 1.04
CA THR A 482 13.06 2.91 1.76
C THR A 482 12.67 1.62 2.45
N LEU A 483 12.99 0.49 1.83
CA LEU A 483 12.72 -0.86 2.34
C LEU A 483 14.02 -1.51 2.83
N GLY A 484 15.13 -1.25 2.13
CA GLY A 484 16.48 -1.59 2.56
C GLY A 484 17.15 -0.48 3.36
N GLU A 485 18.39 -0.74 3.78
CA GLU A 485 19.20 0.20 4.57
C GLU A 485 20.42 0.71 3.80
N ALA A 486 20.37 0.78 2.46
CA ALA A 486 21.53 1.12 1.63
C ALA A 486 22.18 2.46 1.99
N GLN A 487 21.43 3.43 2.53
CA GLN A 487 22.04 4.67 3.03
C GLN A 487 22.95 4.42 4.24
N ALA A 488 22.52 3.62 5.21
CA ALA A 488 23.32 3.30 6.38
C ALA A 488 24.49 2.37 6.03
N ILE A 489 24.24 1.42 5.12
CA ILE A 489 25.21 0.40 4.70
C ILE A 489 26.30 1.01 3.80
N CYS A 490 25.91 1.74 2.73
CA CYS A 490 26.85 2.26 1.75
C CYS A 490 27.36 3.68 2.07
N GLY A 491 26.65 4.46 2.90
CA GLY A 491 26.92 5.90 3.09
C GLY A 491 28.28 6.23 3.72
N ASN A 492 28.87 5.28 4.45
CA ASN A 492 30.21 5.41 5.04
C ASN A 492 31.33 4.84 4.16
N THR A 493 30.99 4.25 3.01
CA THR A 493 31.98 3.76 2.05
C THR A 493 32.52 4.91 1.19
N SER A 494 33.62 4.68 0.48
CA SER A 494 34.15 5.62 -0.52
C SER A 494 33.53 5.42 -1.91
N LEU A 495 32.32 4.87 -1.99
CA LEU A 495 31.63 4.53 -3.24
C LEU A 495 30.54 5.54 -3.57
N ILE A 496 30.36 5.83 -4.86
CA ILE A 496 29.10 6.40 -5.36
C ILE A 496 28.14 5.22 -5.58
N THR A 497 27.02 5.19 -4.86
CA THR A 497 26.00 4.14 -5.07
C THR A 497 24.87 4.69 -5.93
N VAL A 498 24.67 4.08 -7.10
CA VAL A 498 23.64 4.42 -8.08
C VAL A 498 22.57 3.35 -8.08
N MET A 499 21.32 3.75 -7.81
CA MET A 499 20.15 2.88 -7.74
C MET A 499 19.16 3.30 -8.84
N PRO A 500 19.23 2.71 -10.03
CA PRO A 500 18.33 3.05 -11.13
C PRO A 500 17.00 2.29 -11.06
N ASN A 501 15.97 2.87 -11.67
CA ASN A 501 14.72 2.18 -11.95
C ASN A 501 14.88 1.20 -13.12
N GLY A 502 14.35 -0.02 -13.00
CA GLY A 502 14.44 -1.08 -14.00
C GLY A 502 13.11 -1.73 -14.37
N ASP A 503 12.00 -0.99 -14.18
CA ASP A 503 10.61 -1.42 -14.40
C ASP A 503 10.11 -2.54 -13.48
N PRO A 504 8.85 -2.48 -13.02
CA PRO A 504 8.22 -3.64 -12.42
C PRO A 504 8.18 -4.78 -13.46
N PHE A 505 8.93 -5.85 -13.18
CA PHE A 505 9.10 -7.02 -14.07
C PHE A 505 9.88 -6.76 -15.36
N GLY A 506 10.74 -5.74 -15.39
CA GLY A 506 11.57 -5.49 -16.57
C GLY A 506 12.62 -6.57 -16.84
N PHE A 507 13.02 -7.29 -15.77
CA PHE A 507 14.14 -8.24 -15.77
C PHE A 507 15.42 -7.67 -16.36
N TYR A 508 15.59 -6.34 -16.37
CA TYR A 508 16.79 -5.69 -16.91
C TYR A 508 17.10 -6.07 -18.37
N THR A 509 16.07 -6.45 -19.15
CA THR A 509 16.19 -6.86 -20.56
C THR A 509 15.51 -5.87 -21.51
N ASN A 510 15.84 -5.96 -22.80
CA ASN A 510 15.01 -5.32 -23.82
C ASN A 510 13.84 -6.27 -24.12
N TRP A 511 12.60 -5.79 -23.97
CA TRP A 511 11.44 -6.66 -24.08
C TRP A 511 11.23 -7.15 -25.51
N VAL A 512 10.91 -8.43 -25.62
CA VAL A 512 10.49 -9.08 -26.87
C VAL A 512 9.12 -8.58 -27.31
N ILE A 513 8.21 -8.43 -26.35
CA ILE A 513 6.85 -7.96 -26.58
C ILE A 513 6.70 -6.61 -25.88
N LEU A 514 6.77 -5.53 -26.65
CA LEU A 514 6.81 -4.14 -26.15
C LEU A 514 5.47 -3.68 -25.54
N GLY A 515 4.35 -4.22 -26.03
CA GLY A 515 3.02 -3.82 -25.58
C GLY A 515 2.62 -2.43 -26.05
N ASN A 516 1.68 -1.80 -25.34
CA ASN A 516 1.14 -0.48 -25.71
C ASN A 516 1.88 0.69 -25.03
N ASP A 517 2.82 0.42 -24.13
CA ASP A 517 3.43 1.45 -23.26
C ASP A 517 4.60 2.20 -23.92
N GLY A 518 5.00 1.80 -25.13
CA GLY A 518 6.15 2.39 -25.84
C GLY A 518 7.39 1.49 -25.81
N PRO A 519 8.57 2.01 -26.16
CA PRO A 519 9.82 1.26 -26.13
C PRO A 519 10.12 0.73 -24.72
N GLN A 520 10.59 -0.51 -24.61
CA GLN A 520 10.88 -1.21 -23.35
C GLN A 520 12.32 -1.73 -23.36
N ASN A 521 13.26 -0.87 -23.76
CA ASN A 521 14.66 -1.22 -23.98
C ASN A 521 15.49 -0.99 -22.71
N TRP A 522 15.16 -1.71 -21.63
CA TRP A 522 15.79 -1.50 -20.31
C TRP A 522 17.29 -1.81 -20.29
N ARG A 523 17.76 -2.81 -21.04
CA ARG A 523 19.20 -3.07 -21.20
C ARG A 523 19.90 -1.88 -21.85
N THR A 524 19.33 -1.33 -22.93
CA THR A 524 19.88 -0.16 -23.62
C THR A 524 19.89 1.06 -22.69
N TYR A 525 18.79 1.33 -21.99
CA TYR A 525 18.68 2.42 -21.02
C TYR A 525 19.77 2.33 -19.93
N HIS A 526 19.96 1.18 -19.29
CA HIS A 526 20.95 1.06 -18.22
C HIS A 526 22.39 1.10 -18.75
N MET A 527 22.70 0.32 -19.78
CA MET A 527 24.08 0.04 -20.15
C MET A 527 24.66 0.99 -21.19
N GLU A 528 23.82 1.47 -22.11
CA GLU A 528 24.26 2.33 -23.22
C GLU A 528 23.98 3.81 -22.96
N GLN A 529 23.03 4.13 -22.06
CA GLN A 529 22.69 5.50 -21.69
C GLN A 529 23.10 5.86 -20.26
N LEU A 530 22.60 5.16 -19.24
CA LEU A 530 22.78 5.53 -17.84
C LEU A 530 24.24 5.40 -17.37
N VAL A 531 24.92 4.27 -17.61
CA VAL A 531 26.31 4.08 -17.19
C VAL A 531 27.23 5.20 -17.72
N PRO A 532 27.30 5.48 -19.04
CA PRO A 532 28.14 6.57 -19.54
C PRO A 532 27.64 7.95 -19.11
N TRP A 533 26.34 8.14 -18.89
CA TRP A 533 25.80 9.38 -18.35
C TRP A 533 26.25 9.65 -16.90
N ILE A 534 26.32 8.60 -16.06
CA ILE A 534 26.86 8.69 -14.71
C ILE A 534 28.35 9.08 -14.75
N ASP A 535 29.14 8.44 -15.59
CA ASP A 535 30.57 8.77 -15.74
C ASP A 535 30.81 10.19 -16.26
N TYR A 536 29.89 10.71 -17.06
CA TYR A 536 29.97 12.06 -17.60
C TYR A 536 29.65 13.13 -16.56
N ASN A 537 28.65 12.87 -15.72
CA ASN A 537 28.16 13.85 -14.76
C ASN A 537 28.87 13.79 -13.41
N LEU A 538 29.44 12.65 -13.06
CA LEU A 538 30.05 12.40 -11.75
C LEU A 538 31.54 12.10 -11.85
N ARG A 539 32.24 12.27 -10.74
CA ARG A 539 33.68 12.02 -10.63
C ARG A 539 33.96 10.53 -10.46
N THR A 540 33.61 9.71 -11.43
CA THR A 540 33.76 8.26 -11.34
C THR A 540 35.13 7.78 -11.80
N VAL A 541 35.55 6.61 -11.34
CA VAL A 541 36.58 5.80 -12.01
C VAL A 541 35.91 5.12 -13.20
N ALA A 542 35.82 5.81 -14.33
CA ALA A 542 35.11 5.39 -15.54
C ALA A 542 35.82 4.26 -16.33
N LYS A 543 36.14 3.16 -15.65
CA LYS A 543 36.81 1.95 -16.18
C LYS A 543 36.30 0.72 -15.44
N LYS A 544 36.58 -0.47 -15.96
CA LYS A 544 36.20 -1.76 -15.36
C LYS A 544 36.52 -1.82 -13.88
N GLU A 545 37.75 -1.45 -13.50
CA GLU A 545 38.27 -1.53 -12.12
C GLU A 545 37.53 -0.60 -11.14
N GLY A 546 36.78 0.36 -11.67
CA GLY A 546 36.03 1.35 -10.91
C GLY A 546 34.54 1.08 -10.81
N ARG A 547 34.02 -0.01 -11.39
CA ARG A 547 32.57 -0.28 -11.42
C ARG A 547 32.24 -1.66 -10.86
N ALA A 548 31.30 -1.67 -9.93
CA ALA A 548 30.67 -2.86 -9.37
C ALA A 548 29.17 -2.84 -9.66
N ILE A 549 28.56 -4.01 -9.77
CA ILE A 549 27.12 -4.15 -9.94
C ILE A 549 26.57 -5.17 -8.94
N ALA A 550 25.45 -4.86 -8.29
CA ALA A 550 24.80 -5.77 -7.37
C ALA A 550 23.28 -5.65 -7.45
N GLY A 551 22.55 -6.65 -6.98
CA GLY A 551 21.10 -6.57 -6.92
C GLY A 551 20.42 -7.74 -6.25
N LEU A 552 19.13 -7.54 -5.92
CA LEU A 552 18.30 -8.54 -5.25
C LEU A 552 17.25 -9.13 -6.22
N SER A 553 16.94 -10.43 -6.12
CA SER A 553 15.86 -11.06 -6.89
C SER A 553 15.99 -10.81 -8.40
N MET A 554 15.01 -10.14 -9.03
CA MET A 554 15.09 -9.63 -10.41
C MET A 554 16.35 -8.78 -10.67
N GLY A 555 16.76 -7.93 -9.73
CA GLY A 555 18.00 -7.16 -9.79
C GLY A 555 19.25 -8.02 -9.62
N GLY A 556 19.15 -9.14 -8.91
CA GLY A 556 20.23 -10.13 -8.82
C GLY A 556 20.46 -10.80 -10.17
N PHE A 557 19.38 -11.15 -10.88
CA PHE A 557 19.45 -11.56 -12.28
C PHE A 557 20.10 -10.50 -13.16
N GLY A 558 19.63 -9.24 -13.08
CA GLY A 558 20.18 -8.13 -13.85
C GLY A 558 21.68 -7.91 -13.61
N ALA A 559 22.14 -8.06 -12.37
CA ALA A 559 23.55 -7.91 -12.01
C ALA A 559 24.42 -8.99 -12.66
N ILE A 560 23.97 -10.26 -12.64
CA ILE A 560 24.64 -11.38 -13.31
C ILE A 560 24.69 -11.14 -14.81
N ARG A 561 23.53 -10.84 -15.42
CA ARG A 561 23.40 -10.67 -16.86
C ARG A 561 24.19 -9.49 -17.41
N TYR A 562 24.20 -8.36 -16.72
CA TYR A 562 25.00 -7.20 -17.15
C TYR A 562 26.49 -7.45 -16.98
N ALA A 563 26.92 -8.14 -15.93
CA ALA A 563 28.33 -8.53 -15.78
C ALA A 563 28.76 -9.56 -16.84
N GLU A 564 27.87 -10.43 -17.29
CA GLU A 564 28.10 -11.40 -18.35
C GLU A 564 28.20 -10.74 -19.73
N GLN A 565 27.23 -9.89 -20.09
CA GLN A 565 27.15 -9.27 -21.42
C GLN A 565 28.12 -8.10 -21.58
N TYR A 566 28.39 -7.39 -20.50
CA TYR A 566 29.27 -6.24 -20.44
C TYR A 566 30.41 -6.51 -19.45
N SER A 567 31.07 -7.64 -19.59
CA SER A 567 32.16 -8.07 -18.70
C SER A 567 33.36 -7.13 -18.70
N ASP A 568 33.49 -6.26 -19.71
CA ASP A 568 34.47 -5.18 -19.76
C ASP A 568 34.06 -3.95 -18.94
N ASN A 569 32.81 -3.86 -18.48
CA ASN A 569 32.31 -2.71 -17.73
C ASN A 569 32.44 -2.85 -16.22
N PHE A 570 32.42 -4.07 -15.66
CA PHE A 570 32.37 -4.30 -14.22
C PHE A 570 33.50 -5.22 -13.74
N ILE A 571 34.22 -4.83 -12.69
CA ILE A 571 35.24 -5.67 -12.06
C ILE A 571 34.64 -6.62 -11.03
N TYR A 572 33.48 -6.28 -10.47
CA TYR A 572 32.84 -7.02 -9.39
C TYR A 572 31.33 -7.12 -9.59
N MET A 573 30.75 -8.28 -9.30
CA MET A 573 29.31 -8.50 -9.31
C MET A 573 28.83 -9.23 -8.05
N ALA A 574 27.75 -8.76 -7.41
CA ALA A 574 27.06 -9.47 -6.31
C ALA A 574 25.56 -9.74 -6.56
N GLY A 575 25.15 -11.00 -6.48
CA GLY A 575 23.76 -11.42 -6.72
C GLY A 575 23.12 -11.92 -5.43
N PHE A 576 22.03 -11.29 -5.01
CA PHE A 576 21.32 -11.65 -3.77
C PHE A 576 19.99 -12.32 -4.11
N SER A 577 19.86 -13.62 -3.85
CA SER A 577 18.67 -14.40 -4.23
C SER A 577 18.29 -14.18 -5.70
N GLY A 578 19.27 -14.09 -6.59
CA GLY A 578 19.05 -13.77 -7.99
C GLY A 578 18.53 -14.98 -8.77
N VAL A 579 17.79 -14.75 -9.86
CA VAL A 579 17.53 -15.80 -10.85
C VAL A 579 18.83 -16.09 -11.59
N ALA A 580 19.33 -17.32 -11.53
CA ALA A 580 20.59 -17.72 -12.15
C ALA A 580 20.42 -18.74 -13.29
N ASP A 581 19.24 -19.34 -13.42
CA ASP A 581 18.88 -20.31 -14.47
C ASP A 581 17.46 -19.99 -14.97
N LEU A 582 17.37 -19.38 -16.14
CA LEU A 582 16.11 -19.04 -16.82
C LEU A 582 15.46 -20.23 -17.50
N LEU A 583 16.18 -21.35 -17.66
CA LEU A 583 15.66 -22.57 -18.29
C LEU A 583 14.98 -23.50 -17.28
N ASP A 584 15.09 -23.22 -15.97
CA ASP A 584 14.32 -23.92 -14.95
C ASP A 584 12.81 -23.64 -15.12
N LYS A 585 12.03 -24.69 -15.37
CA LYS A 585 10.57 -24.57 -15.59
C LYS A 585 9.83 -23.92 -14.42
N ARG A 586 10.33 -24.06 -13.18
CA ARG A 586 9.73 -23.42 -12.00
C ARG A 586 9.97 -21.91 -12.03
N VAL A 587 11.17 -21.49 -12.42
CA VAL A 587 11.50 -20.07 -12.64
C VAL A 587 10.66 -19.50 -13.78
N GLN A 588 10.58 -20.20 -14.91
CA GLN A 588 9.74 -19.78 -16.03
C GLN A 588 8.29 -19.58 -15.58
N GLN A 589 7.71 -20.54 -14.87
CA GLN A 589 6.35 -20.43 -14.35
C GLN A 589 6.20 -19.22 -13.43
N VAL A 590 7.11 -18.98 -12.49
CA VAL A 590 7.04 -17.81 -11.60
C VAL A 590 7.12 -16.51 -12.40
N ILE A 591 8.05 -16.38 -13.33
CA ILE A 591 8.19 -15.16 -14.13
C ILE A 591 6.94 -14.95 -15.00
N LEU A 592 6.40 -16.00 -15.61
CA LEU A 592 5.15 -15.95 -16.36
C LEU A 592 3.99 -15.49 -15.47
N ASP A 593 3.82 -16.10 -14.30
CA ASP A 593 2.77 -15.76 -13.34
C ASP A 593 2.92 -14.29 -12.89
N LEU A 594 4.13 -13.84 -12.55
CA LEU A 594 4.40 -12.44 -12.19
C LEU A 594 4.04 -11.47 -13.32
N THR A 595 4.33 -11.82 -14.56
CA THR A 595 3.94 -11.01 -15.73
C THR A 595 2.45 -11.10 -16.08
N THR A 596 1.67 -11.98 -15.41
CA THR A 596 0.21 -12.13 -15.61
C THR A 596 -0.63 -11.43 -14.53
N ILE A 597 -0.04 -11.06 -13.38
CA ILE A 597 -0.73 -10.37 -12.27
C ILE A 597 -0.79 -8.85 -12.57
N ASP A 598 -1.72 -8.47 -13.47
CA ASP A 598 -2.29 -7.13 -13.76
C ASP A 598 -1.36 -5.91 -14.09
N TYR A 599 -1.96 -4.82 -14.59
CA TYR A 599 -1.43 -3.47 -14.97
C TYR A 599 -1.22 -3.14 -16.46
N GLY A 600 -1.95 -3.77 -17.39
CA GLY A 600 -1.99 -3.30 -18.78
C GLY A 600 -0.72 -3.53 -19.63
N LYS A 601 0.27 -4.24 -19.08
CA LYS A 601 1.48 -4.65 -19.77
C LYS A 601 1.27 -5.94 -20.57
N PRO A 602 1.97 -6.11 -21.70
CA PRO A 602 1.86 -7.30 -22.54
C PRO A 602 2.31 -8.54 -21.77
N LEU A 603 1.46 -9.57 -21.79
CA LEU A 603 1.85 -10.93 -21.40
C LEU A 603 3.17 -11.27 -22.09
N LEU A 604 4.14 -11.80 -21.34
CA LEU A 604 5.42 -12.29 -21.85
C LEU A 604 6.40 -11.21 -22.35
N GLY A 605 6.27 -9.98 -21.86
CA GLY A 605 7.10 -8.84 -22.29
C GLY A 605 8.61 -9.13 -22.38
N PRO A 606 9.30 -9.45 -21.26
CA PRO A 606 10.76 -9.55 -21.23
C PRO A 606 11.37 -10.66 -22.08
N PHE A 607 10.76 -11.85 -22.08
CA PHE A 607 11.38 -13.06 -22.67
C PHE A 607 10.50 -13.78 -23.72
N GLY A 608 9.27 -13.32 -23.96
CA GLY A 608 8.34 -14.00 -24.85
C GLY A 608 7.88 -15.38 -24.33
N TYR A 609 7.21 -16.15 -25.20
CA TYR A 609 6.89 -17.54 -24.88
C TYR A 609 8.17 -18.39 -24.85
N PRO A 610 8.35 -19.28 -23.86
CA PRO A 610 9.37 -20.32 -23.93
C PRO A 610 8.98 -21.30 -25.04
N SER A 611 9.52 -21.10 -26.24
CA SER A 611 9.25 -21.92 -27.44
C SER A 611 10.25 -23.07 -27.57
N GLU A 612 9.79 -24.19 -28.11
CA GLU A 612 10.65 -25.32 -28.49
C GLU A 612 11.07 -25.18 -29.97
N PRO A 613 12.36 -25.36 -30.30
CA PRO A 613 13.46 -25.74 -29.41
C PRO A 613 13.97 -24.55 -28.58
N LEU A 614 14.16 -24.78 -27.27
CA LEU A 614 14.56 -23.76 -26.28
C LEU A 614 15.81 -22.94 -26.69
N ASN A 615 16.72 -23.53 -27.46
CA ASN A 615 17.95 -22.89 -27.96
C ASN A 615 17.72 -21.67 -28.89
N SER A 616 16.49 -21.45 -29.34
CA SER A 616 16.09 -20.31 -30.18
C SER A 616 15.23 -19.28 -29.45
N SER A 617 14.95 -19.51 -28.16
CA SER A 617 14.12 -18.63 -27.33
C SER A 617 14.95 -17.55 -26.63
N GLU A 618 14.34 -16.41 -26.35
CA GLU A 618 14.99 -15.35 -25.55
C GLU A 618 15.26 -15.79 -24.11
N TRP A 619 14.53 -16.79 -23.61
CA TRP A 619 14.86 -17.46 -22.35
C TRP A 619 16.25 -18.09 -22.36
N PHE A 620 16.68 -18.68 -23.48
CA PHE A 620 18.02 -19.22 -23.63
C PHE A 620 19.05 -18.13 -23.92
N ALA A 621 18.72 -17.17 -24.79
CA ALA A 621 19.64 -16.08 -25.13
C ALA A 621 19.97 -15.18 -23.92
N GLN A 622 19.05 -15.05 -22.97
CA GLN A 622 19.25 -14.26 -21.75
C GLN A 622 19.69 -15.10 -20.55
N ASP A 623 19.83 -16.43 -20.69
CA ASP A 623 20.15 -17.33 -19.57
C ASP A 623 21.60 -17.17 -19.07
N PRO A 624 21.81 -16.92 -17.76
CA PRO A 624 23.16 -16.74 -17.22
C PRO A 624 24.07 -17.97 -17.30
N ILE A 625 23.52 -19.18 -17.21
CA ILE A 625 24.31 -20.41 -17.23
C ILE A 625 24.92 -20.64 -18.61
N THR A 626 24.13 -20.42 -19.67
CA THR A 626 24.59 -20.63 -21.05
C THR A 626 25.78 -19.74 -21.45
N HIS A 627 25.97 -18.61 -20.77
CA HIS A 627 27.01 -17.63 -21.06
C HIS A 627 28.03 -17.46 -19.92
N ALA A 628 28.00 -18.31 -18.89
CA ALA A 628 28.79 -18.15 -17.67
C ALA A 628 30.32 -18.01 -17.89
N GLU A 629 30.86 -18.48 -19.02
CA GLU A 629 32.28 -18.30 -19.35
C GLU A 629 32.66 -16.82 -19.53
N SER A 630 31.75 -15.95 -19.98
CA SER A 630 32.05 -14.53 -20.20
C SER A 630 32.32 -13.75 -18.91
N LEU A 631 31.93 -14.31 -17.75
CA LEU A 631 32.22 -13.76 -16.42
C LEU A 631 33.70 -13.91 -16.02
N ARG A 632 34.55 -14.48 -16.89
CA ARG A 632 35.98 -14.59 -16.64
C ARG A 632 36.61 -13.20 -16.42
N GLY A 633 37.28 -13.05 -15.28
CA GLY A 633 37.91 -11.77 -14.91
C GLY A 633 36.93 -10.76 -14.28
N VAL A 634 35.74 -11.19 -13.90
CA VAL A 634 34.85 -10.51 -12.96
C VAL A 634 34.96 -11.23 -11.61
N ALA A 635 35.08 -10.48 -10.52
CA ALA A 635 34.97 -11.04 -9.18
C ALA A 635 33.49 -11.23 -8.83
N ILE A 636 33.10 -12.46 -8.52
CA ILE A 636 31.69 -12.86 -8.39
C ILE A 636 31.40 -13.19 -6.93
N ALA A 637 30.29 -12.66 -6.42
CA ALA A 637 29.69 -13.08 -5.15
C ALA A 637 28.22 -13.46 -5.34
N GLN A 638 27.84 -14.64 -4.85
CA GLN A 638 26.47 -15.14 -4.94
C GLN A 638 25.95 -15.48 -3.55
N TYR A 639 24.73 -15.05 -3.27
CA TYR A 639 24.04 -15.27 -2.00
C TYR A 639 22.67 -15.89 -2.26
N THR A 640 22.35 -16.93 -1.51
CA THR A 640 21.04 -17.59 -1.57
C THR A 640 20.70 -18.27 -0.24
N GLY A 641 19.44 -18.59 -0.01
CA GLY A 641 18.99 -19.32 1.18
C GLY A 641 18.02 -20.46 0.87
N ASN A 642 17.30 -20.92 1.89
CA ASN A 642 16.29 -21.98 1.74
C ASN A 642 15.10 -21.87 2.72
N GLY A 643 14.90 -20.67 3.27
CA GLY A 643 13.91 -20.39 4.32
C GLY A 643 12.45 -20.39 3.85
N ASP A 644 12.20 -20.28 2.55
CA ASP A 644 10.87 -20.45 1.95
C ASP A 644 10.93 -21.18 0.60
N ASP A 645 9.77 -21.56 0.07
CA ASP A 645 9.68 -22.40 -1.12
C ASP A 645 10.13 -21.67 -2.40
N PHE A 646 10.00 -20.34 -2.45
CA PHE A 646 10.48 -19.57 -3.59
C PHE A 646 12.00 -19.42 -3.55
N GLU A 647 12.56 -19.11 -2.39
CA GLU A 647 14.01 -19.01 -2.20
C GLU A 647 14.72 -20.34 -2.49
N LYS A 648 14.11 -21.49 -2.17
CA LYS A 648 14.64 -22.81 -2.56
C LYS A 648 14.77 -22.99 -4.07
N ILE A 649 13.83 -22.49 -4.86
CA ILE A 649 13.92 -22.55 -6.33
C ILE A 649 15.13 -21.75 -6.79
N LEU A 650 15.30 -20.54 -6.25
CA LEU A 650 16.42 -19.66 -6.58
C LEU A 650 17.75 -20.26 -6.14
N CYS A 651 17.79 -20.90 -4.97
CA CYS A 651 18.93 -21.65 -4.47
C CYS A 651 19.39 -22.71 -5.46
N ASP A 652 18.48 -23.58 -5.93
CA ASP A 652 18.80 -24.58 -6.94
C ASP A 652 19.44 -23.96 -8.20
N THR A 653 18.90 -22.83 -8.67
CA THR A 653 19.45 -22.14 -9.85
C THR A 653 20.84 -21.55 -9.60
N ASN A 654 21.09 -20.99 -8.42
CA ASN A 654 22.39 -20.41 -8.07
C ASN A 654 23.45 -21.50 -7.90
N TYR A 655 23.08 -22.67 -7.36
CA TYR A 655 23.97 -23.84 -7.32
C TYR A 655 24.39 -24.29 -8.73
N ARG A 656 23.48 -24.29 -9.70
CA ARG A 656 23.82 -24.65 -11.10
C ARG A 656 24.78 -23.66 -11.74
N LEU A 657 24.59 -22.35 -11.54
CA LEU A 657 25.52 -21.34 -12.03
C LEU A 657 26.89 -21.45 -11.36
N ARG A 658 26.94 -21.68 -10.04
CA ARG A 658 28.19 -21.96 -9.32
C ARG A 658 28.92 -23.16 -9.93
N ASP A 659 28.22 -24.27 -10.13
CA ASP A 659 28.83 -25.49 -10.66
C ASP A 659 29.35 -25.29 -12.09
N MET A 660 28.64 -24.50 -12.90
CA MET A 660 29.10 -24.08 -14.23
C MET A 660 30.37 -23.22 -14.16
N LEU A 661 30.41 -22.22 -13.28
CA LEU A 661 31.59 -21.36 -13.07
C LEU A 661 32.81 -22.16 -12.59
N ILE A 662 32.60 -23.10 -11.66
CA ILE A 662 33.63 -24.04 -11.20
C ILE A 662 34.16 -24.87 -12.36
N SER A 663 33.28 -25.36 -13.25
CA SER A 663 33.69 -26.13 -14.43
C SER A 663 34.60 -25.34 -15.38
N PHE A 664 34.38 -24.02 -15.50
CA PHE A 664 35.20 -23.09 -16.26
C PHE A 664 36.43 -22.55 -15.51
N LYS A 665 36.63 -23.00 -14.26
CA LYS A 665 37.69 -22.52 -13.34
C LYS A 665 37.62 -21.02 -13.10
N ILE A 666 36.42 -20.47 -13.04
CA ILE A 666 36.16 -19.07 -12.69
C ILE A 666 35.94 -19.01 -11.17
N PRO A 667 36.76 -18.25 -10.42
CA PRO A 667 36.60 -18.15 -8.98
C PRO A 667 35.34 -17.36 -8.64
N LEU A 668 34.58 -17.83 -7.66
CA LEU A 668 33.46 -17.10 -7.08
C LEU A 668 33.45 -17.25 -5.55
N TYR A 669 32.90 -16.25 -4.89
CA TYR A 669 32.41 -16.35 -3.53
C TYR A 669 30.95 -16.82 -3.58
N PHE A 670 30.62 -17.88 -2.86
CA PHE A 670 29.29 -18.45 -2.82
C PHE A 670 28.87 -18.65 -1.37
N ASN A 671 27.82 -17.96 -0.94
CA ASN A 671 27.27 -18.06 0.40
C ASN A 671 25.82 -18.56 0.33
N ASP A 672 25.64 -19.83 0.67
CA ASP A 672 24.32 -20.38 0.98
C ASP A 672 24.06 -20.15 2.47
N TYR A 673 23.22 -19.16 2.77
CA TYR A 673 22.92 -18.81 4.15
C TYR A 673 21.86 -19.72 4.78
N GLY A 674 21.35 -20.72 4.06
CA GLY A 674 20.37 -21.69 4.54
C GLY A 674 19.16 -21.01 5.16
N SER A 675 18.88 -21.32 6.43
CA SER A 675 17.81 -20.72 7.25
C SER A 675 18.17 -19.32 7.79
N GLY A 676 19.23 -18.68 7.28
CA GLY A 676 19.71 -17.35 7.64
C GLY A 676 20.69 -17.31 8.81
N GLN A 677 20.94 -18.44 9.49
CA GLN A 677 21.80 -18.50 10.68
C GLN A 677 23.27 -18.14 10.40
N SER A 678 23.78 -18.42 9.21
CA SER A 678 25.19 -18.20 8.87
C SER A 678 25.52 -16.77 8.46
N ILE A 679 24.52 -15.97 8.02
CA ILE A 679 24.72 -14.59 7.61
C ILE A 679 24.32 -13.59 8.71
N GLY A 680 23.41 -13.95 9.62
CA GLY A 680 23.00 -13.11 10.74
C GLY A 680 22.03 -11.99 10.35
N TYR A 681 22.07 -10.87 11.09
CA TYR A 681 21.32 -9.62 10.81
C TYR A 681 19.79 -9.77 10.62
N GLY A 682 19.17 -10.71 11.34
CA GLY A 682 17.71 -10.93 11.26
C GLY A 682 17.26 -11.65 9.98
N CYS A 683 18.19 -12.15 9.16
CA CYS A 683 17.88 -13.03 8.03
C CYS A 683 17.31 -14.37 8.55
N ASN A 684 16.18 -14.78 7.97
CA ASN A 684 15.50 -16.06 8.26
C ASN A 684 15.69 -17.09 7.13
N GLY A 685 16.60 -16.81 6.20
CA GLY A 685 16.86 -17.67 5.05
C GLY A 685 15.89 -17.51 3.88
N GLY A 686 14.85 -16.68 4.01
CA GLY A 686 13.84 -16.48 2.99
C GLY A 686 14.14 -15.34 2.01
N HIS A 687 13.19 -15.08 1.11
CA HIS A 687 13.27 -14.08 0.06
C HIS A 687 12.85 -12.68 0.56
N ASN A 688 13.68 -12.04 1.39
CA ASN A 688 13.31 -10.78 2.08
C ASN A 688 14.48 -9.83 2.38
N TRP A 689 14.11 -8.59 2.73
CA TRP A 689 15.02 -7.46 3.00
C TRP A 689 16.10 -7.72 4.06
N PRO A 690 15.81 -8.32 5.24
CA PRO A 690 16.85 -8.66 6.20
C PRO A 690 17.99 -9.48 5.59
N CYS A 691 17.68 -10.48 4.75
CA CYS A 691 18.70 -11.29 4.08
C CYS A 691 19.48 -10.50 3.02
N TRP A 692 18.82 -9.66 2.22
CA TRP A 692 19.50 -8.85 1.19
C TRP A 692 20.36 -7.73 1.79
N ASN A 693 19.93 -7.10 2.88
CA ASN A 693 20.76 -6.15 3.63
C ASN A 693 21.99 -6.85 4.21
N ALA A 694 21.83 -8.03 4.78
CA ALA A 694 22.95 -8.82 5.31
C ALA A 694 23.96 -9.18 4.22
N ALA A 695 23.49 -9.62 3.05
CA ALA A 695 24.34 -9.90 1.90
C ALA A 695 25.04 -8.63 1.37
N LEU A 696 24.35 -7.49 1.32
CA LEU A 696 24.96 -6.21 0.93
C LEU A 696 26.05 -5.77 1.91
N ILE A 697 25.85 -5.96 3.22
CA ILE A 697 26.86 -5.67 4.24
C ILE A 697 28.09 -6.56 4.06
N ASP A 698 27.92 -7.85 3.76
CA ASP A 698 29.00 -8.82 3.61
C ASP A 698 29.88 -8.57 2.37
N VAL A 699 29.29 -8.07 1.26
CA VAL A 699 30.04 -7.81 0.02
C VAL A 699 30.76 -6.46 -0.02
N LEU A 700 30.39 -5.53 0.87
CA LEU A 700 30.98 -4.21 0.87
C LEU A 700 32.33 -4.20 1.62
N PRO A 701 33.30 -3.39 1.14
CA PRO A 701 34.65 -3.33 1.68
C PRO A 701 34.78 -2.62 3.04
#